data_AF-A0AAV4HKG5-F1
#
_entry.id   AF-A0AAV4HKG5-F1
#
_cell.length_a   1.000
_cell.length_b   1.000
_cell.length_c   1.000
_cell.angle_alpha   90.00
_cell.angle_beta   90.00
_cell.angle_gamma   90.00
#
_symmetry.space_group_name_H-M   'P 1'
#
loop_
_entity.id
_entity.type
_entity.pdbx_description
1 polymer ?
#
loop_
_entity_poly.entity_id
_entity_poly.type
_entity_poly.pdbx_seq_one_letter_code
_entity_poly.pdbx_strand_id
1 'polypeptide(L)'
;MDYALPSVTALLAAVLYINTLSAGFAYDDSRAIQKNPDLLPETPLWNLAYDDFWGTPLTHSGSHKSYRPLCVLTFRLNYLLGELSPWGYHLGNVICHAVTTAIFTLLAQKLFAGSGGVSRSFQPDGSGEIQGNGCTPGASLLSGLLDASKIGPATAGLLFAAHPVHTEAVAGVVGRADVLACMFFLLTFLSYSLYVSCRHSDQPGSRVVPALLTVLLAAASMLTKEHAITVLAVCVVYDVLVVHRATPRDIFSLAVLTQARFRRALEGVALLAVCGCSLLGFRIYFMGNKPPEFAPSDNPASDSDSLLTRTLTYNFLPAANFWLVLCPRLLSFDWSMEAVPLVESLSDMRNLATAGFYASLVFLVFKVIKALGDCEDSGENGHKSDLSYNSHQNNRDVSMSSNGKNGVHNNITSHNNNHTSTSQKVQQNGLSNGGRAHNGKAATVHKNGHARTLSSIPSSIIPSSFRSVDVVVLSTAMIVFPFIPASNMFFYVGFVLAERVLYMPSMGVCLLVGLGVHSLYNRVLVTNSRHRCLVLVILAILLASFSAKTVLRNRDWQTEENLYKAGVAVNPAKAWGNLANIFNDKQESENAEEAYRNALKYRPNMADVHYNLGILLQNQKRYTEAIESYNKAIHFRPKLSAQGLKAKEAEAHGYTGHSIQWNP
;
A
#
# COMPACT_ATOMS: atom_id res chain seq x y z
N MET A 1 8.95 -8.92 -20.58
CA MET A 1 7.76 -8.37 -19.89
C MET A 1 7.13 -7.34 -20.81
N ASP A 2 5.81 -7.26 -20.84
CA ASP A 2 5.08 -6.23 -21.59
C ASP A 2 5.00 -4.94 -20.76
N TYR A 3 5.80 -3.94 -21.13
CA TYR A 3 5.88 -2.65 -20.45
C TYR A 3 4.91 -1.60 -20.99
N ALA A 4 4.10 -1.91 -22.01
CA ALA A 4 3.19 -0.94 -22.60
C ALA A 4 2.13 -0.47 -21.60
N LEU A 5 1.47 -1.40 -20.91
CA LEU A 5 0.42 -1.08 -19.95
C LEU A 5 0.94 -0.27 -18.74
N PRO A 6 2.04 -0.66 -18.05
CA PRO A 6 2.64 0.17 -17.01
C PRO A 6 3.03 1.58 -17.47
N SER A 7 3.47 1.72 -18.72
CA SER A 7 3.82 3.03 -19.28
C SER A 7 2.57 3.90 -19.49
N VAL A 8 1.47 3.31 -19.95
CA VAL A 8 0.18 4.02 -20.12
C VAL A 8 -0.39 4.48 -18.78
N THR A 9 -0.39 3.62 -17.77
CA THR A 9 -0.93 3.98 -16.44
C THR A 9 -0.06 5.03 -15.76
N ALA A 10 1.27 4.94 -15.88
CA ALA A 10 2.18 5.97 -15.40
C ALA A 10 2.01 7.32 -16.10
N LEU A 11 1.81 7.31 -17.42
CA LEU A 11 1.53 8.53 -18.18
C LEU A 11 0.20 9.16 -17.75
N LEU A 12 -0.85 8.35 -17.58
CA LEU A 12 -2.13 8.84 -17.07
C LEU A 12 -1.95 9.49 -15.69
N ALA A 13 -1.28 8.80 -14.76
CA ALA A 13 -0.97 9.35 -13.44
C ALA A 13 -0.23 10.69 -13.53
N ALA A 14 0.76 10.83 -14.41
CA ALA A 14 1.46 12.10 -14.60
C ALA A 14 0.55 13.21 -15.17
N VAL A 15 -0.27 12.89 -16.17
CA VAL A 15 -1.16 13.86 -16.82
C VAL A 15 -2.24 14.36 -15.86
N LEU A 16 -2.82 13.50 -15.03
CA LEU A 16 -3.87 13.90 -14.09
C LEU A 16 -3.40 14.89 -13.03
N TYR A 17 -2.11 14.89 -12.71
CA TYR A 17 -1.50 15.78 -11.72
C TYR A 17 -0.67 16.91 -12.34
N ILE A 18 -0.61 17.05 -13.66
CA ILE A 18 0.21 18.10 -14.29
C ILE A 18 -0.19 19.51 -13.84
N ASN A 19 -1.47 19.70 -13.48
CA ASN A 19 -1.97 20.98 -12.99
C ASN A 19 -1.43 21.33 -11.59
N THR A 20 -0.90 20.39 -10.80
CA THR A 20 -0.29 20.71 -9.50
C THR A 20 1.09 21.37 -9.64
N LEU A 21 1.73 21.29 -10.80
CA LEU A 21 3.06 21.90 -11.01
C LEU A 21 3.06 23.42 -10.84
N SER A 22 1.91 24.08 -11.04
CA SER A 22 1.74 25.52 -10.81
C SER A 22 1.33 25.88 -9.38
N ALA A 23 1.14 24.89 -8.49
CA ALA A 23 0.69 25.11 -7.13
C ALA A 23 1.80 25.68 -6.24
N GLY A 24 1.40 26.46 -5.24
CA GLY A 24 2.29 26.89 -4.16
C GLY A 24 2.55 25.77 -3.13
N PHE A 25 3.26 26.11 -2.06
CA PHE A 25 3.24 25.32 -0.84
C PHE A 25 1.93 25.58 -0.09
N ALA A 26 1.35 24.54 0.52
CA ALA A 26 0.13 24.69 1.29
C ALA A 26 0.14 23.89 2.60
N TYR A 27 -0.53 24.43 3.63
CA TYR A 27 -0.81 23.73 4.88
C TYR A 27 0.48 23.23 5.57
N ASP A 28 0.62 21.91 5.72
CA ASP A 28 1.77 21.26 6.37
C ASP A 28 3.11 21.53 5.65
N ASP A 29 3.09 21.91 4.36
CA ASP A 29 4.30 22.23 3.59
C ASP A 29 5.09 23.40 4.21
N SER A 30 4.40 24.36 4.84
CA SER A 30 5.08 25.51 5.46
C SER A 30 6.03 25.05 6.57
N ARG A 31 5.59 24.11 7.41
CA ARG A 31 6.41 23.61 8.52
C ARG A 31 7.44 22.60 8.06
N ALA A 32 7.03 21.65 7.22
CA ALA A 32 7.90 20.54 6.82
C ALA A 32 8.98 20.93 5.80
N ILE A 33 8.79 22.04 5.07
CA ILE A 33 9.67 22.47 3.98
C ILE A 33 10.19 23.88 4.26
N GLN A 34 9.32 24.90 4.23
CA GLN A 34 9.77 26.30 4.26
C GLN A 34 10.48 26.67 5.56
N LYS A 35 10.03 26.12 6.70
CA LYS A 35 10.54 26.42 8.05
C LYS A 35 11.41 25.29 8.61
N ASN A 36 11.71 24.27 7.81
CA ASN A 36 12.43 23.10 8.29
C ASN A 36 13.95 23.32 8.14
N PRO A 37 14.70 23.43 9.25
CA PRO A 37 16.14 23.65 9.19
C PRO A 37 16.91 22.48 8.57
N ASP A 38 16.38 21.26 8.59
CA ASP A 38 17.08 20.07 8.08
C ASP A 38 17.29 20.07 6.56
N LEU A 39 16.52 20.89 5.84
CA LEU A 39 16.63 21.04 4.39
C LEU A 39 17.81 21.93 3.99
N LEU A 40 18.32 22.75 4.92
CA LEU A 40 19.35 23.73 4.62
C LEU A 40 20.72 23.05 4.41
N PRO A 41 21.54 23.51 3.44
CA PRO A 41 22.86 22.93 3.16
C PRO A 41 23.81 22.95 4.36
N GLU A 42 23.75 24.01 5.18
CA GLU A 42 24.56 24.23 6.37
C GLU A 42 24.21 23.31 7.55
N THR A 43 22.97 22.81 7.61
CA THR A 43 22.54 21.90 8.68
C THR A 43 23.19 20.54 8.48
N PRO A 44 23.92 19.96 9.44
CA PRO A 44 24.58 18.67 9.23
C PRO A 44 23.61 17.54 8.86
N LEU A 45 24.00 16.65 7.93
CA LEU A 45 23.16 15.51 7.53
C LEU A 45 22.84 14.55 8.68
N TRP A 46 23.67 14.50 9.72
CA TRP A 46 23.44 13.62 10.86
C TRP A 46 22.23 14.04 11.70
N ASN A 47 21.76 15.31 11.61
CA ASN A 47 20.55 15.79 12.28
C ASN A 47 19.32 14.96 11.91
N LEU A 48 19.24 14.50 10.66
CA LEU A 48 18.18 13.62 10.18
C LEU A 48 18.04 12.34 11.02
N ALA A 49 19.09 11.88 11.71
CA ALA A 49 19.03 10.70 12.57
C ALA A 49 18.36 10.96 13.93
N TYR A 50 18.22 12.23 14.34
CA TYR A 50 17.75 12.63 15.67
C TYR A 50 16.56 13.59 15.64
N ASP A 51 16.26 14.18 14.50
CA ASP A 51 15.15 15.11 14.32
C ASP A 51 13.91 14.39 13.77
N ASP A 52 12.73 14.90 14.11
CA ASP A 52 11.48 14.45 13.53
C ASP A 52 11.27 15.04 12.12
N PHE A 53 10.21 14.58 11.46
CA PHE A 53 9.82 15.01 10.11
C PHE A 53 9.73 16.54 9.93
N TRP A 54 9.54 17.29 11.01
CA TRP A 54 9.37 18.74 11.00
C TRP A 54 10.66 19.50 11.36
N GLY A 55 11.79 18.82 11.51
CA GLY A 55 13.07 19.40 11.92
C GLY A 55 13.15 19.73 13.40
N THR A 56 12.35 19.06 14.24
CA THR A 56 12.39 19.23 15.70
C THR A 56 13.09 18.02 16.33
N PRO A 57 14.07 18.22 17.24
CA PRO A 57 14.73 17.10 17.91
C PRO A 57 13.77 16.12 18.59
N LEU A 58 13.96 14.82 18.35
CA LEU A 58 13.13 13.75 18.91
C LEU A 58 13.14 13.72 20.44
N THR A 59 14.12 14.33 21.10
CA THR A 59 14.16 14.47 22.56
C THR A 59 13.32 15.63 23.08
N HIS A 60 13.00 16.60 22.23
CA HIS A 60 12.22 17.78 22.59
C HIS A 60 10.77 17.43 22.93
N SER A 61 10.17 18.12 23.91
CA SER A 61 8.79 17.88 24.36
C SER A 61 7.75 18.25 23.30
N GLY A 62 8.04 19.27 22.49
CA GLY A 62 7.18 19.70 21.36
C GLY A 62 7.38 18.91 20.06
N SER A 63 8.19 17.85 20.06
CA SER A 63 8.36 16.99 18.88
C SER A 63 7.14 16.09 18.69
N HIS A 64 6.71 15.92 17.44
CA HIS A 64 5.62 15.02 17.05
C HIS A 64 6.03 13.54 17.03
N LYS A 65 7.33 13.25 17.24
CA LYS A 65 7.92 11.90 17.17
C LYS A 65 7.71 11.18 15.83
N SER A 66 7.33 11.92 14.80
CA SER A 66 7.18 11.42 13.43
C SER A 66 8.55 11.28 12.78
N TYR A 67 9.23 10.14 13.01
CA TYR A 67 10.57 9.91 12.47
C TYR A 67 10.52 9.40 11.02
N ARG A 68 10.90 10.26 10.05
CA ARG A 68 10.82 9.99 8.60
C ARG A 68 12.06 10.48 7.83
N PRO A 69 13.27 10.09 8.24
CA PRO A 69 14.52 10.67 7.74
C PRO A 69 14.71 10.50 6.23
N LEU A 70 14.26 9.38 5.66
CA LEU A 70 14.41 9.14 4.23
C LEU A 70 13.52 10.07 3.40
N CYS A 71 12.34 10.43 3.91
CA CYS A 71 11.47 11.42 3.25
C CYS A 71 12.09 12.81 3.31
N VAL A 72 12.53 13.26 4.50
CA VAL A 72 13.17 14.57 4.68
C VAL A 72 14.44 14.71 3.83
N LEU A 73 15.23 13.63 3.72
CA LEU A 73 16.38 13.59 2.82
C LEU A 73 15.99 13.90 1.37
N THR A 74 14.84 13.40 0.88
CA THR A 74 14.39 13.74 -0.47
C THR A 74 13.99 15.21 -0.61
N PHE A 75 13.45 15.84 0.44
CA PHE A 75 13.16 17.28 0.44
C PHE A 75 14.44 18.10 0.43
N ARG A 76 15.45 17.66 1.18
CA ARG A 76 16.78 18.28 1.18
C ARG A 76 17.45 18.17 -0.20
N LEU A 77 17.36 17.01 -0.85
CA LEU A 77 17.84 16.86 -2.23
C LEU A 77 17.09 17.79 -3.20
N ASN A 78 15.77 17.97 -3.02
CA ASN A 78 15.02 18.95 -3.80
C ASN A 78 15.50 20.39 -3.54
N TYR A 79 15.75 20.74 -2.28
CA TYR A 79 16.26 22.06 -1.90
C TYR A 79 17.63 22.33 -2.55
N LEU A 80 18.52 21.34 -2.61
CA LEU A 80 19.81 21.49 -3.29
C LEU A 80 19.69 21.71 -4.80
N LEU A 81 18.59 21.28 -5.44
CA LEU A 81 18.38 21.41 -6.87
C LEU A 81 17.64 22.69 -7.28
N GLY A 82 16.77 23.22 -6.42
CA GLY A 82 15.90 24.34 -6.77
C GLY A 82 15.40 25.16 -5.57
N GLU A 83 16.08 25.06 -4.43
CA GLU A 83 15.77 25.75 -3.17
C GLU A 83 14.29 25.63 -2.81
N LEU A 84 13.61 26.74 -2.48
CA LEU A 84 12.18 26.77 -2.13
C LEU A 84 11.27 26.98 -3.35
N SER A 85 11.68 26.56 -4.56
CA SER A 85 10.80 26.57 -5.73
C SER A 85 9.78 25.43 -5.65
N PRO A 86 8.45 25.71 -5.48
CA PRO A 86 7.45 24.66 -5.28
C PRO A 86 7.35 23.68 -6.46
N TRP A 87 7.61 24.17 -7.67
CA TRP A 87 7.51 23.39 -8.90
C TRP A 87 8.32 22.08 -8.85
N GLY A 88 9.56 22.14 -8.37
CA GLY A 88 10.45 20.98 -8.29
C GLY A 88 9.98 19.94 -7.27
N TYR A 89 9.31 20.38 -6.21
CA TYR A 89 8.75 19.50 -5.20
C TYR A 89 7.49 18.77 -5.70
N HIS A 90 6.58 19.50 -6.34
CA HIS A 90 5.38 18.96 -6.99
C HIS A 90 5.76 17.98 -8.09
N LEU A 91 6.73 18.33 -8.95
CA LEU A 91 7.24 17.43 -9.98
C LEU A 91 7.77 16.12 -9.37
N GLY A 92 8.53 16.21 -8.27
CA GLY A 92 9.02 15.04 -7.55
C GLY A 92 7.89 14.11 -7.14
N ASN A 93 6.78 14.64 -6.60
CA ASN A 93 5.62 13.84 -6.19
C ASN A 93 4.91 13.20 -7.39
N VAL A 94 4.71 13.97 -8.48
CA VAL A 94 4.10 13.46 -9.72
C VAL A 94 4.92 12.31 -10.30
N ILE A 95 6.25 12.44 -10.36
CA ILE A 95 7.15 11.36 -10.82
C ILE A 95 7.04 10.15 -9.89
N CYS A 96 7.08 10.36 -8.56
CA CYS A 96 6.96 9.27 -7.60
C CYS A 96 5.62 8.52 -7.75
N HIS A 97 4.51 9.24 -7.95
CA HIS A 97 3.19 8.65 -8.15
C HIS A 97 3.10 7.87 -9.48
N ALA A 98 3.64 8.42 -10.56
CA ALA A 98 3.71 7.74 -11.86
C ALA A 98 4.54 6.45 -11.79
N VAL A 99 5.71 6.49 -11.14
CA VAL A 99 6.57 5.30 -10.93
C VAL A 99 5.87 4.27 -10.03
N THR A 100 5.24 4.71 -8.94
CA THR A 100 4.48 3.83 -8.04
C THR A 100 3.35 3.14 -8.80
N THR A 101 2.62 3.87 -9.63
CA THR A 101 1.57 3.36 -10.50
C THR A 101 2.10 2.33 -11.51
N ALA A 102 3.26 2.57 -12.12
CA ALA A 102 3.90 1.60 -13.02
C ALA A 102 4.24 0.30 -12.29
N ILE A 103 4.87 0.40 -11.11
CA ILE A 103 5.24 -0.76 -10.28
C ILE A 103 4.00 -1.55 -9.84
N PHE A 104 2.95 -0.84 -9.40
CA PHE A 104 1.68 -1.45 -9.04
C PHE A 104 1.03 -2.16 -10.24
N THR A 105 1.07 -1.55 -11.42
CA THR A 105 0.54 -2.14 -12.64
C THR A 105 1.31 -3.39 -13.07
N LEU A 106 2.65 -3.39 -12.92
CA LEU A 106 3.49 -4.58 -13.14
C LEU A 106 3.16 -5.71 -12.16
N LEU A 107 2.89 -5.37 -10.89
CA LEU A 107 2.41 -6.34 -9.91
C LEU A 107 1.04 -6.90 -10.32
N ALA A 108 0.10 -6.04 -10.72
CA ALA A 108 -1.22 -6.48 -11.18
C ALA A 108 -1.11 -7.42 -12.39
N GLN A 109 -0.29 -7.11 -13.39
CA GLN A 109 -0.06 -8.01 -14.54
C GLN A 109 0.40 -9.40 -14.09
N LYS A 110 1.33 -9.47 -13.14
CA LYS A 110 1.82 -10.73 -12.58
C LYS A 110 0.74 -11.51 -11.82
N LEU A 111 -0.06 -10.83 -11.01
CA LEU A 111 -1.15 -11.46 -10.25
C LEU A 111 -2.25 -12.01 -11.16
N PHE A 112 -2.50 -11.37 -12.32
CA PHE A 112 -3.56 -11.76 -13.23
C PHE A 112 -3.11 -12.73 -14.33
N ALA A 113 -1.81 -12.88 -14.57
CA ALA A 113 -1.25 -13.78 -15.60
C ALA A 113 -1.70 -15.26 -15.46
N GLY A 114 -2.04 -15.70 -14.25
CA GLY A 114 -2.52 -17.07 -13.97
C GLY A 114 -4.03 -17.28 -14.03
N SER A 115 -4.84 -16.20 -13.94
CA SER A 115 -6.30 -16.31 -13.90
C SER A 115 -6.95 -16.51 -15.29
N GLY A 116 -6.14 -16.57 -16.35
CA GLY A 116 -6.56 -16.83 -17.74
C GLY A 116 -6.87 -18.30 -18.07
N GLY A 117 -7.47 -19.05 -17.12
CA GLY A 117 -7.91 -20.41 -17.36
C GLY A 117 -8.99 -20.49 -18.44
N VAL A 118 -8.68 -21.23 -19.51
CA VAL A 118 -9.52 -21.62 -20.66
C VAL A 118 -9.66 -20.57 -21.78
N SER A 119 -8.54 -20.26 -22.44
CA SER A 119 -8.60 -20.21 -23.91
C SER A 119 -8.57 -21.66 -24.40
N ARG A 120 -9.74 -22.29 -24.54
CA ARG A 120 -9.85 -23.47 -25.43
C ARG A 120 -9.40 -22.97 -26.79
N SER A 121 -8.26 -23.46 -27.25
CA SER A 121 -7.86 -23.40 -28.65
C SER A 121 -8.99 -24.02 -29.47
N PHE A 122 -9.90 -23.18 -29.96
CA PHE A 122 -10.83 -23.57 -30.99
C PHE A 122 -10.00 -23.64 -32.26
N GLN A 123 -9.48 -24.84 -32.54
CA GLN A 123 -8.86 -25.17 -33.80
C GLN A 123 -10.02 -25.27 -34.80
N PRO A 124 -10.16 -24.36 -35.79
CA PRO A 124 -11.10 -24.59 -36.87
C PRO A 124 -10.49 -25.72 -37.70
N ASP A 125 -11.12 -26.89 -37.66
CA ASP A 125 -10.80 -27.95 -38.60
C ASP A 125 -11.00 -27.44 -40.03
N GLY A 126 -9.91 -27.49 -40.79
CA GLY A 126 -9.87 -27.81 -42.22
C GLY A 126 -10.68 -26.99 -43.22
N SER A 127 -9.91 -26.37 -44.11
CA SER A 127 -10.19 -26.10 -45.54
C SER A 127 -10.85 -24.77 -45.91
N GLY A 128 -10.01 -23.89 -46.47
CA GLY A 128 -10.40 -22.63 -47.09
C GLY A 128 -9.16 -21.76 -47.30
N GLU A 129 -8.37 -22.06 -48.34
CA GLU A 129 -7.38 -21.13 -48.88
C GLU A 129 -8.06 -19.79 -49.21
N ILE A 130 -7.63 -18.68 -48.60
CA ILE A 130 -7.61 -17.38 -49.28
C ILE A 130 -6.33 -16.62 -48.91
N GLN A 131 -5.65 -16.23 -49.98
CA GLN A 131 -4.48 -15.38 -50.16
C GLN A 131 -4.29 -14.23 -49.16
N GLY A 132 -3.02 -13.93 -48.92
CA GLY A 132 -2.59 -12.80 -48.11
C GLY A 132 -3.03 -11.44 -48.65
N ASN A 133 -3.24 -10.52 -47.74
CA ASN A 133 -3.05 -9.09 -47.95
C ASN A 133 -2.95 -8.37 -46.59
N GLY A 134 -1.92 -7.53 -46.45
CA GLY A 134 -1.94 -6.34 -45.61
C GLY A 134 -1.55 -6.50 -44.14
N CYS A 135 -0.27 -6.24 -43.84
CA CYS A 135 0.08 -5.56 -42.60
C CYS A 135 -0.76 -4.28 -42.48
N THR A 136 -1.59 -4.18 -41.43
CA THR A 136 -2.15 -2.89 -40.99
C THR A 136 -1.31 -2.40 -39.80
N PRO A 137 -0.43 -1.39 -40.00
CA PRO A 137 0.23 -0.72 -38.90
C PRO A 137 -0.78 0.25 -38.27
N GLY A 138 -1.63 -0.27 -37.38
CA GLY A 138 -2.72 0.52 -36.80
C GLY A 138 -3.62 -0.21 -35.80
N ALA A 139 -3.20 -1.35 -35.23
CA ALA A 139 -3.90 -1.90 -34.07
C ALA A 139 -3.72 -0.92 -32.90
N SER A 140 -4.75 -0.09 -32.67
CA SER A 140 -4.73 1.02 -31.71
C SER A 140 -4.30 0.53 -30.32
N LEU A 141 -3.48 1.30 -29.62
CA LEU A 141 -3.10 1.05 -28.21
C LEU A 141 -4.29 0.63 -27.34
N LEU A 142 -5.47 1.20 -27.63
CA LEU A 142 -6.75 0.88 -27.00
C LEU A 142 -7.18 -0.58 -27.22
N SER A 143 -7.04 -1.10 -28.44
CA SER A 143 -7.37 -2.51 -28.76
C SER A 143 -6.49 -3.50 -27.98
N GLY A 144 -5.21 -3.16 -27.74
CA GLY A 144 -4.29 -3.95 -26.91
C GLY A 144 -4.58 -3.88 -25.40
N LEU A 145 -5.22 -2.82 -24.91
CA LEU A 145 -5.64 -2.68 -23.51
C LEU A 145 -6.94 -3.42 -23.19
N LEU A 146 -7.81 -3.58 -24.19
CA LEU A 146 -9.11 -4.24 -24.08
C LEU A 146 -9.05 -5.76 -24.28
N ASP A 147 -7.85 -6.32 -24.40
CA ASP A 147 -7.64 -7.76 -24.44
C ASP A 147 -8.08 -8.41 -23.11
N ALA A 148 -8.71 -9.58 -23.19
CA ALA A 148 -9.26 -10.32 -22.06
C ALA A 148 -8.18 -10.66 -21.00
N SER A 149 -6.94 -10.85 -21.45
CA SER A 149 -5.77 -11.09 -20.59
C SER A 149 -5.30 -9.84 -19.83
N LYS A 150 -5.62 -8.64 -20.34
CA LYS A 150 -5.10 -7.34 -19.86
C LYS A 150 -6.14 -6.46 -19.19
N ILE A 151 -7.44 -6.69 -19.40
CA ILE A 151 -8.51 -5.83 -18.86
C ILE A 151 -8.49 -5.71 -17.34
N GLY A 152 -8.17 -6.80 -16.62
CA GLY A 152 -8.05 -6.81 -15.16
C GLY A 152 -6.92 -5.94 -14.62
N PRO A 153 -5.65 -6.20 -15.01
CA PRO A 153 -4.53 -5.37 -14.57
C PRO A 153 -4.62 -3.94 -15.11
N ALA A 154 -5.20 -3.72 -16.30
CA ALA A 154 -5.45 -2.38 -16.82
C ALA A 154 -6.44 -1.62 -15.95
N THR A 155 -7.56 -2.25 -15.57
CA THR A 155 -8.55 -1.67 -14.65
C THR A 155 -7.91 -1.28 -13.32
N ALA A 156 -7.15 -2.20 -12.70
CA ALA A 156 -6.49 -1.93 -11.44
C ALA A 156 -5.52 -0.75 -11.56
N GLY A 157 -4.62 -0.77 -12.54
CA GLY A 157 -3.61 0.28 -12.74
C GLY A 157 -4.20 1.64 -13.10
N LEU A 158 -5.21 1.69 -13.97
CA LEU A 158 -5.89 2.94 -14.36
C LEU A 158 -6.70 3.54 -13.21
N LEU A 159 -7.39 2.70 -12.41
CA LEU A 159 -8.10 3.17 -11.22
C LEU A 159 -7.14 3.73 -10.18
N PHE A 160 -6.03 3.03 -9.93
CA PHE A 160 -5.01 3.52 -9.01
C PHE A 160 -4.40 4.84 -9.50
N ALA A 161 -4.08 4.97 -10.79
CA ALA A 161 -3.58 6.21 -11.38
C ALA A 161 -4.55 7.39 -11.21
N ALA A 162 -5.85 7.13 -11.30
CA ALA A 162 -6.89 8.16 -11.35
C ALA A 162 -7.60 8.40 -10.01
N HIS A 163 -7.23 7.72 -8.94
CA HIS A 163 -8.05 7.67 -7.73
C HIS A 163 -8.04 9.02 -6.98
N PRO A 164 -9.22 9.63 -6.70
CA PRO A 164 -9.25 10.96 -6.06
C PRO A 164 -8.67 11.02 -4.64
N VAL A 165 -8.72 9.93 -3.87
CA VAL A 165 -8.14 9.85 -2.51
C VAL A 165 -6.60 9.95 -2.51
N HIS A 166 -5.96 9.90 -3.68
CA HIS A 166 -4.52 10.11 -3.78
C HIS A 166 -4.15 11.58 -3.78
N THR A 167 -5.11 12.48 -3.94
CA THR A 167 -4.83 13.89 -4.20
C THR A 167 -4.03 14.53 -3.06
N GLU A 168 -4.39 14.29 -1.80
CA GLU A 168 -3.61 14.78 -0.66
C GLU A 168 -2.15 14.28 -0.69
N ALA A 169 -1.94 13.00 -1.03
CA ALA A 169 -0.60 12.39 -1.06
C ALA A 169 0.27 12.91 -2.22
N VAL A 170 -0.34 13.27 -3.35
CA VAL A 170 0.39 13.67 -4.57
C VAL A 170 0.47 15.18 -4.71
N ALA A 171 -0.64 15.89 -4.54
CA ALA A 171 -0.72 17.35 -4.68
C ALA A 171 -0.20 18.09 -3.43
N GLY A 172 -0.34 17.53 -2.23
CA GLY A 172 0.33 18.05 -1.04
C GLY A 172 1.80 17.63 -1.05
N VAL A 173 2.75 18.58 -0.96
CA VAL A 173 4.17 18.23 -1.10
C VAL A 173 4.61 17.26 0.00
N VAL A 174 4.20 17.52 1.24
CA VAL A 174 4.46 16.63 2.39
C VAL A 174 3.92 15.21 2.20
N GLY A 175 2.91 15.03 1.34
CA GLY A 175 2.34 13.75 0.96
C GLY A 175 3.34 12.80 0.29
N ARG A 176 4.52 13.30 -0.12
CA ARG A 176 5.64 12.48 -0.60
C ARG A 176 5.96 11.29 0.32
N ALA A 177 5.80 11.46 1.63
CA ALA A 177 5.98 10.38 2.59
C ALA A 177 5.10 9.15 2.26
N ASP A 178 3.84 9.37 1.88
CA ASP A 178 2.89 8.32 1.53
C ASP A 178 3.22 7.65 0.20
N VAL A 179 3.56 8.46 -0.81
CA VAL A 179 3.88 7.96 -2.15
C VAL A 179 5.17 7.12 -2.12
N LEU A 180 6.23 7.62 -1.49
CA LEU A 180 7.49 6.88 -1.35
C LEU A 180 7.33 5.63 -0.48
N ALA A 181 6.58 5.72 0.61
CA ALA A 181 6.29 4.55 1.44
C ALA A 181 5.58 3.45 0.66
N CYS A 182 4.57 3.82 -0.14
CA CYS A 182 3.88 2.87 -1.00
C CYS A 182 4.80 2.29 -2.09
N MET A 183 5.70 3.10 -2.66
CA MET A 183 6.68 2.64 -3.64
C MET A 183 7.62 1.58 -3.02
N PHE A 184 8.22 1.88 -1.87
CA PHE A 184 9.08 0.93 -1.16
C PHE A 184 8.32 -0.29 -0.63
N PHE A 185 7.06 -0.13 -0.23
CA PHE A 185 6.17 -1.23 0.12
C PHE A 185 6.04 -2.21 -1.04
N LEU A 186 5.70 -1.72 -2.24
CA LEU A 186 5.58 -2.58 -3.44
C LEU A 186 6.91 -3.22 -3.83
N LEU A 187 8.01 -2.45 -3.79
CA LEU A 187 9.35 -2.98 -4.08
C LEU A 187 9.79 -4.05 -3.07
N THR A 188 9.47 -3.87 -1.78
CA THR A 188 9.72 -4.86 -0.72
C THR A 188 8.96 -6.15 -1.03
N PHE A 189 7.68 -6.04 -1.37
CA PHE A 189 6.87 -7.20 -1.74
C PHE A 189 7.42 -7.94 -2.98
N LEU A 190 7.80 -7.21 -4.02
CA LEU A 190 8.39 -7.79 -5.24
C LEU A 190 9.75 -8.44 -4.98
N SER A 191 10.60 -7.81 -4.15
CA SER A 191 11.88 -8.36 -3.72
C SER A 191 11.69 -9.62 -2.86
N TYR A 192 10.68 -9.65 -2.00
CA TYR A 192 10.37 -10.83 -1.22
C TYR A 192 9.84 -11.97 -2.10
N SER A 193 8.99 -11.65 -3.07
CA SER A 193 8.53 -12.62 -4.08
C SER A 193 9.72 -13.25 -4.84
N LEU A 194 10.73 -12.44 -5.20
CA LEU A 194 11.99 -12.92 -5.76
C LEU A 194 12.75 -13.83 -4.79
N TYR A 195 12.85 -13.44 -3.52
CA TYR A 195 13.49 -14.26 -2.48
C TYR A 195 12.81 -15.63 -2.35
N VAL A 196 11.49 -15.68 -2.32
CA VAL A 196 10.72 -16.94 -2.24
C VAL A 196 11.03 -17.83 -3.43
N SER A 197 11.13 -17.27 -4.63
CA SER A 197 11.45 -18.04 -5.85
C SER A 197 12.89 -18.55 -5.84
N CYS A 198 13.87 -17.73 -5.44
CA CYS A 198 15.26 -18.17 -5.30
C CYS A 198 15.45 -19.17 -4.14
N ARG A 199 14.62 -19.11 -3.09
CA ARG A 199 14.63 -20.07 -1.97
C ARG A 199 14.27 -21.50 -2.42
N HIS A 200 13.61 -21.65 -3.56
CA HIS A 200 13.33 -22.96 -4.16
C HIS A 200 14.42 -23.45 -5.13
N SER A 201 15.41 -22.62 -5.44
CA SER A 201 16.53 -22.97 -6.33
C SER A 201 17.59 -23.80 -5.58
N ASP A 202 18.14 -24.80 -6.25
CA ASP A 202 19.23 -25.63 -5.71
C ASP A 202 20.58 -24.92 -5.69
N GLN A 203 20.69 -23.72 -6.28
CA GLN A 203 21.94 -22.96 -6.32
C GLN A 203 22.21 -22.24 -4.97
N PRO A 204 23.28 -22.62 -4.24
CA PRO A 204 23.62 -22.00 -2.97
C PRO A 204 23.96 -20.51 -3.17
N GLY A 205 23.39 -19.65 -2.32
CA GLY A 205 23.64 -18.20 -2.33
C GLY A 205 22.69 -17.36 -3.20
N SER A 206 21.95 -17.96 -4.14
CA SER A 206 21.02 -17.25 -5.04
C SER A 206 19.93 -16.44 -4.31
N ARG A 207 19.58 -16.87 -3.10
CA ARG A 207 18.57 -16.24 -2.23
C ARG A 207 19.09 -15.10 -1.36
N VAL A 208 20.40 -14.92 -1.21
CA VAL A 208 20.99 -13.95 -0.28
C VAL A 208 20.72 -12.51 -0.73
N VAL A 209 20.98 -12.22 -2.01
CA VAL A 209 20.75 -10.89 -2.59
C VAL A 209 19.29 -10.42 -2.45
N PRO A 210 18.27 -11.20 -2.88
CA PRO A 210 16.89 -10.77 -2.71
C PRO A 210 16.44 -10.72 -1.24
N ALA A 211 17.01 -11.54 -0.35
CA ALA A 211 16.76 -11.43 1.09
C ALA A 211 17.26 -10.09 1.66
N LEU A 212 18.52 -9.73 1.37
CA LEU A 212 19.11 -8.46 1.80
C LEU A 212 18.36 -7.27 1.20
N LEU A 213 18.02 -7.34 -0.09
CA LEU A 213 17.24 -6.30 -0.76
C LEU A 213 15.86 -6.14 -0.10
N THR A 214 15.20 -7.22 0.30
CA THR A 214 13.92 -7.15 1.03
C THR A 214 14.07 -6.43 2.35
N VAL A 215 15.11 -6.76 3.14
CA VAL A 215 15.35 -6.10 4.44
C VAL A 215 15.65 -4.62 4.26
N LEU A 216 16.48 -4.25 3.27
CA LEU A 216 16.83 -2.86 2.98
C LEU A 216 15.62 -2.05 2.51
N LEU A 217 14.79 -2.60 1.61
CA LEU A 217 13.58 -1.94 1.13
C LEU A 217 12.51 -1.84 2.22
N ALA A 218 12.39 -2.85 3.09
CA ALA A 218 11.48 -2.80 4.24
C ALA A 218 11.90 -1.70 5.23
N ALA A 219 13.21 -1.55 5.48
CA ALA A 219 13.75 -0.46 6.27
C ALA A 219 13.45 0.89 5.60
N ALA A 220 13.72 1.04 4.30
CA ALA A 220 13.43 2.25 3.55
C ALA A 220 11.94 2.63 3.59
N SER A 221 11.05 1.63 3.43
CA SER A 221 9.60 1.79 3.57
C SER A 221 9.24 2.42 4.93
N MET A 222 9.69 1.83 6.04
CA MET A 222 9.42 2.35 7.38
C MET A 222 10.04 3.74 7.62
N LEU A 223 11.25 3.99 7.11
CA LEU A 223 11.97 5.26 7.26
C LEU A 223 11.38 6.40 6.40
N THR A 224 10.55 6.08 5.41
CA THR A 224 9.73 7.09 4.71
C THR A 224 8.43 7.36 5.43
N LYS A 225 7.74 6.30 5.90
CA LYS A 225 6.55 6.41 6.73
C LYS A 225 6.36 5.18 7.60
N GLU A 226 6.08 5.44 8.86
CA GLU A 226 6.11 4.47 9.94
C GLU A 226 5.25 3.21 9.74
N HIS A 227 4.04 3.37 9.21
CA HIS A 227 3.07 2.29 9.09
C HIS A 227 3.36 1.35 7.90
N ALA A 228 4.29 1.73 7.02
CA ALA A 228 4.62 0.95 5.83
C ALA A 228 5.44 -0.32 6.14
N ILE A 229 5.88 -0.51 7.40
CA ILE A 229 6.40 -1.79 7.92
C ILE A 229 5.40 -2.95 7.80
N THR A 230 4.11 -2.63 7.69
CA THR A 230 3.01 -3.59 7.50
C THR A 230 3.17 -4.46 6.25
N VAL A 231 4.04 -4.09 5.30
CA VAL A 231 4.41 -4.93 4.15
C VAL A 231 4.93 -6.31 4.56
N LEU A 232 5.61 -6.41 5.70
CA LEU A 232 6.15 -7.68 6.21
C LEU A 232 5.01 -8.67 6.46
N ALA A 233 3.88 -8.20 7.01
CA ALA A 233 2.70 -9.04 7.23
C ALA A 233 2.04 -9.47 5.91
N VAL A 234 1.99 -8.60 4.90
CA VAL A 234 1.54 -8.96 3.54
C VAL A 234 2.46 -10.02 2.91
N CYS A 235 3.77 -9.92 3.13
CA CYS A 235 4.74 -10.92 2.68
C CYS A 235 4.55 -12.28 3.37
N VAL A 236 4.23 -12.30 4.66
CA VAL A 236 3.88 -13.53 5.40
C VAL A 236 2.62 -14.16 4.80
N VAL A 237 1.57 -13.36 4.55
CA VAL A 237 0.33 -13.86 3.91
C VAL A 237 0.62 -14.45 2.52
N TYR A 238 1.43 -13.78 1.72
CA TYR A 238 1.86 -14.29 0.42
C TYR A 238 2.60 -15.63 0.54
N ASP A 239 3.57 -15.73 1.43
CA ASP A 239 4.37 -16.96 1.56
C ASP A 239 3.54 -18.14 2.06
N VAL A 240 2.75 -17.92 3.10
CA VAL A 240 2.03 -18.98 3.82
C VAL A 240 0.76 -19.38 3.07
N LEU A 241 -0.10 -18.41 2.73
CA LEU A 241 -1.42 -18.70 2.14
C LEU A 241 -1.36 -18.86 0.61
N VAL A 242 -0.52 -18.07 -0.07
CA VAL A 242 -0.47 -18.08 -1.53
C VAL A 242 0.55 -19.08 -2.06
N VAL A 243 1.79 -19.05 -1.58
CA VAL A 243 2.86 -19.93 -2.09
C VAL A 243 2.73 -21.34 -1.51
N HIS A 244 2.65 -21.48 -0.18
CA HIS A 244 2.61 -22.79 0.48
C HIS A 244 1.20 -23.35 0.66
N ARG A 245 0.17 -22.61 0.22
CA ARG A 245 -1.24 -23.07 0.19
C ARG A 245 -1.73 -23.55 1.56
N ALA A 246 -1.29 -22.91 2.64
CA ALA A 246 -1.75 -23.28 3.99
C ALA A 246 -3.27 -23.12 4.08
N THR A 247 -3.94 -24.17 4.53
CA THR A 247 -5.39 -24.14 4.73
C THR A 247 -5.70 -23.58 6.12
N PRO A 248 -6.95 -23.14 6.36
CA PRO A 248 -7.37 -22.73 7.70
C PRO A 248 -7.11 -23.82 8.75
N ARG A 249 -7.30 -25.11 8.40
CA ARG A 249 -7.00 -26.25 9.28
C ARG A 249 -5.53 -26.29 9.67
N ASP A 250 -4.62 -26.02 8.73
CA ASP A 250 -3.18 -26.00 8.99
C ASP A 250 -2.79 -24.90 9.99
N ILE A 251 -3.45 -23.74 9.90
CA ILE A 251 -3.20 -22.59 10.76
C ILE A 251 -3.72 -22.89 12.18
N PHE A 252 -4.96 -23.37 12.30
CA PHE A 252 -5.57 -23.66 13.60
C PHE A 252 -4.90 -24.85 14.32
N SER A 253 -4.43 -25.85 13.58
CA SER A 253 -3.69 -27.00 14.14
C SER A 253 -2.21 -26.71 14.39
N LEU A 254 -1.72 -25.49 14.09
CA LEU A 254 -0.30 -25.11 14.13
C LEU A 254 0.59 -26.02 13.27
N ALA A 255 0.03 -26.71 12.27
CA ALA A 255 0.76 -27.52 11.30
C ALA A 255 1.78 -26.69 10.51
N VAL A 256 1.52 -25.39 10.33
CA VAL A 256 2.44 -24.43 9.70
C VAL A 256 3.80 -24.36 10.42
N LEU A 257 3.84 -24.64 11.73
CA LEU A 257 5.07 -24.62 12.54
C LEU A 257 5.74 -26.00 12.64
N THR A 258 4.98 -27.08 12.48
CA THR A 258 5.44 -28.45 12.79
C THR A 258 5.69 -29.30 11.55
N GLN A 259 4.93 -29.10 10.47
CA GLN A 259 5.03 -29.94 9.28
C GLN A 259 6.20 -29.53 8.37
N ALA A 260 6.93 -30.53 7.87
CA ALA A 260 8.10 -30.34 7.01
C ALA A 260 7.82 -29.55 5.73
N ARG A 261 6.60 -29.62 5.18
CA ARG A 261 6.21 -28.88 3.96
C ARG A 261 6.26 -27.36 4.12
N PHE A 262 6.12 -26.86 5.35
CA PHE A 262 6.18 -25.43 5.65
C PHE A 262 7.57 -24.98 6.11
N ARG A 263 8.56 -25.87 6.18
CA ARG A 263 9.91 -25.54 6.68
C ARG A 263 10.55 -24.38 5.91
N ARG A 264 10.34 -24.33 4.59
CA ARG A 264 10.85 -23.23 3.77
C ARG A 264 10.05 -21.94 4.02
N ALA A 265 8.72 -22.01 4.17
CA ALA A 265 7.91 -20.86 4.56
C ALA A 265 8.38 -20.28 5.91
N LEU A 266 8.64 -21.14 6.88
CA LEU A 266 9.11 -20.76 8.22
C LEU A 266 10.45 -20.04 8.17
N GLU A 267 11.35 -20.43 7.26
CA GLU A 267 12.59 -19.68 7.02
C GLU A 267 12.33 -18.25 6.52
N GLY A 268 11.38 -18.07 5.60
CA GLY A 268 10.95 -16.75 5.14
C GLY A 268 10.28 -15.92 6.24
N VAL A 269 9.38 -16.54 7.00
CA VAL A 269 8.71 -15.91 8.15
C VAL A 269 9.72 -15.51 9.22
N ALA A 270 10.73 -16.35 9.50
CA ALA A 270 11.80 -16.02 10.44
C ALA A 270 12.62 -14.81 9.98
N LEU A 271 12.99 -14.73 8.69
CA LEU A 271 13.65 -13.57 8.11
C LEU A 271 12.81 -12.28 8.32
N LEU A 272 11.52 -12.35 7.99
CA LEU A 272 10.60 -11.22 8.14
C LEU A 272 10.38 -10.83 9.60
N ALA A 273 10.30 -11.82 10.51
CA ALA A 273 10.13 -11.60 11.95
C ALA A 273 11.37 -10.94 12.56
N VAL A 274 12.58 -11.42 12.24
CA VAL A 274 13.84 -10.79 12.68
C VAL A 274 13.91 -9.37 12.14
N CYS A 275 13.66 -9.16 10.84
CA CYS A 275 13.63 -7.83 10.25
C CYS A 275 12.62 -6.91 10.96
N GLY A 276 11.39 -7.36 11.16
CA GLY A 276 10.34 -6.61 11.83
C GLY A 276 10.70 -6.25 13.27
N CYS A 277 11.17 -7.22 14.06
CA CYS A 277 11.60 -7.00 15.44
C CYS A 277 12.78 -6.03 15.52
N SER A 278 13.77 -6.15 14.63
CA SER A 278 14.90 -5.22 14.58
C SER A 278 14.47 -3.80 14.22
N LEU A 279 13.60 -3.63 13.22
CA LEU A 279 13.10 -2.31 12.80
C LEU A 279 12.20 -1.66 13.85
N LEU A 280 11.32 -2.42 14.48
CA LEU A 280 10.47 -1.93 15.58
C LEU A 280 11.31 -1.59 16.82
N GLY A 281 12.28 -2.44 17.17
CA GLY A 281 13.22 -2.17 18.28
C GLY A 281 14.04 -0.90 18.04
N PHE A 282 14.58 -0.74 16.83
CA PHE A 282 15.25 0.49 16.41
C PHE A 282 14.33 1.71 16.55
N ARG A 283 13.09 1.60 16.08
CA ARG A 283 12.13 2.70 16.13
C ARG A 283 11.77 3.09 17.57
N ILE A 284 11.50 2.11 18.43
CA ILE A 284 11.16 2.33 19.85
C ILE A 284 12.32 3.04 20.57
N TYR A 285 13.55 2.60 20.31
CA TYR A 285 14.76 3.21 20.87
C TYR A 285 14.88 4.71 20.49
N PHE A 286 14.75 5.05 19.21
CA PHE A 286 14.88 6.43 18.74
C PHE A 286 13.70 7.34 19.16
N MET A 287 12.50 6.78 19.35
CA MET A 287 11.33 7.56 19.79
C MET A 287 11.30 7.82 21.31
N GLY A 288 12.28 7.32 22.08
CA GLY A 288 12.39 7.62 23.51
C GLY A 288 11.34 6.94 24.40
N ASN A 289 10.81 5.79 23.99
CA ASN A 289 9.86 4.94 24.76
C ASN A 289 8.56 5.63 25.23
N LYS A 290 8.17 6.77 24.66
CA LYS A 290 6.90 7.44 24.99
C LYS A 290 5.96 7.43 23.78
N PRO A 291 4.68 7.07 23.96
CA PRO A 291 3.70 7.24 22.91
C PRO A 291 3.50 8.74 22.60
N PRO A 292 3.11 9.10 21.37
CA PRO A 292 2.72 10.46 21.06
C PRO A 292 1.47 10.85 21.85
N GLU A 293 1.44 12.09 22.33
CA GLU A 293 0.24 12.70 22.93
C GLU A 293 -0.51 13.47 21.83
N PHE A 294 -1.83 13.28 21.75
CA PHE A 294 -2.70 13.97 20.80
C PHE A 294 -3.61 14.94 21.54
N ALA A 295 -3.96 16.06 20.90
CA ALA A 295 -4.94 16.96 21.48
C ALA A 295 -6.35 16.34 21.39
N PRO A 296 -7.25 16.60 22.36
CA PRO A 296 -8.65 16.17 22.27
C PRO A 296 -9.35 16.60 20.98
N SER A 297 -8.92 17.74 20.42
CA SER A 297 -9.38 18.23 19.14
C SER A 297 -8.99 17.34 17.96
N ASP A 298 -7.88 16.61 18.02
CA ASP A 298 -7.43 15.78 16.90
C ASP A 298 -8.35 14.56 16.78
N ASN A 299 -8.67 13.92 17.91
CA ASN A 299 -9.53 12.75 17.98
C ASN A 299 -10.52 12.86 19.15
N PRO A 300 -11.67 13.53 18.96
CA PRO A 300 -12.68 13.68 20.01
C PRO A 300 -13.25 12.36 20.50
N ALA A 301 -13.27 11.34 19.65
CA ALA A 301 -13.76 10.02 20.04
C ALA A 301 -12.90 9.41 21.15
N SER A 302 -11.58 9.63 21.10
CA SER A 302 -10.66 9.13 22.13
C SER A 302 -10.78 9.82 23.49
N ASP A 303 -11.27 11.06 23.50
CA ASP A 303 -11.45 11.88 24.70
C ASP A 303 -12.84 11.72 25.34
N SER A 304 -13.76 11.00 24.70
CA SER A 304 -15.11 10.78 25.24
C SER A 304 -15.11 9.88 26.49
N ASP A 305 -15.78 10.33 27.56
CA ASP A 305 -15.95 9.56 28.80
C ASP A 305 -16.77 8.26 28.61
N SER A 306 -17.63 8.21 27.58
CA SER A 306 -18.51 7.09 27.32
C SER A 306 -17.80 5.98 26.55
N LEU A 307 -17.63 4.82 27.19
CA LEU A 307 -17.09 3.61 26.53
C LEU A 307 -17.97 3.17 25.34
N LEU A 308 -19.29 3.34 25.46
CA LEU A 308 -20.22 3.01 24.38
C LEU A 308 -19.95 3.90 23.16
N THR A 309 -19.87 5.21 23.37
CA THR A 309 -19.62 6.20 22.30
C THR A 309 -18.29 5.94 21.61
N ARG A 310 -17.23 5.67 22.38
CA ARG A 310 -15.92 5.26 21.87
C ARG A 310 -16.02 4.02 20.99
N THR A 311 -16.65 2.97 21.51
CA THR A 311 -16.77 1.68 20.81
C THR A 311 -17.55 1.82 19.50
N LEU A 312 -18.70 2.50 19.52
CA LEU A 312 -19.52 2.67 18.33
C LEU A 312 -18.81 3.53 17.28
N THR A 313 -18.21 4.64 17.70
CA THR A 313 -17.48 5.53 16.79
C THR A 313 -16.28 4.83 16.16
N TYR A 314 -15.48 4.10 16.95
CA TYR A 314 -14.31 3.38 16.44
C TYR A 314 -14.66 2.23 15.49
N ASN A 315 -15.81 1.58 15.66
CA ASN A 315 -16.26 0.58 14.68
C ASN A 315 -16.83 1.23 13.41
N PHE A 316 -17.38 2.45 13.52
CA PHE A 316 -17.85 3.22 12.37
C PHE A 316 -16.71 3.79 11.51
N LEU A 317 -15.59 4.21 12.11
CA LEU A 317 -14.48 4.84 11.39
C LEU A 317 -13.89 3.99 10.24
N PRO A 318 -13.66 2.67 10.37
CA PRO A 318 -13.28 1.81 9.25
C PRO A 318 -14.30 1.82 8.11
N ALA A 319 -15.60 1.79 8.43
CA ALA A 319 -16.65 1.83 7.42
C ALA A 319 -16.67 3.19 6.69
N ALA A 320 -16.47 4.29 7.42
CA ALA A 320 -16.36 5.63 6.84
C ALA A 320 -15.13 5.78 5.93
N ASN A 321 -13.97 5.29 6.37
CA ASN A 321 -12.73 5.27 5.58
C ASN A 321 -12.90 4.43 4.31
N PHE A 322 -13.50 3.24 4.42
CA PHE A 322 -13.77 2.38 3.27
C PHE A 322 -14.74 3.04 2.28
N TRP A 323 -15.76 3.75 2.79
CA TRP A 323 -16.67 4.52 1.96
C TRP A 323 -15.97 5.65 1.20
N LEU A 324 -14.98 6.33 1.80
CA LEU A 324 -14.18 7.34 1.09
C LEU A 324 -13.41 6.76 -0.10
N VAL A 325 -12.91 5.52 0.00
CA VAL A 325 -12.25 4.85 -1.13
C VAL A 325 -13.26 4.52 -2.23
N LEU A 326 -14.44 3.98 -1.87
CA LEU A 326 -15.45 3.60 -2.86
C LEU A 326 -16.16 4.81 -3.51
N CYS A 327 -16.41 5.86 -2.73
CA CYS A 327 -17.15 7.04 -3.13
C CYS A 327 -16.47 8.32 -2.61
N PRO A 328 -15.41 8.79 -3.29
CA PRO A 328 -14.63 9.96 -2.88
C PRO A 328 -15.33 11.28 -3.22
N ARG A 329 -16.57 11.45 -2.74
CA ARG A 329 -17.40 12.63 -3.01
C ARG A 329 -16.92 13.84 -2.22
N LEU A 330 -16.76 13.65 -0.90
CA LEU A 330 -16.37 14.67 0.07
C LEU A 330 -14.97 14.35 0.59
N LEU A 331 -14.01 15.14 0.15
CA LEU A 331 -12.60 15.02 0.47
C LEU A 331 -12.19 16.29 1.22
N SER A 332 -11.28 16.18 2.19
CA SER A 332 -10.86 17.29 3.04
C SER A 332 -9.40 17.13 3.41
N PHE A 333 -8.70 18.27 3.53
CA PHE A 333 -7.32 18.29 4.00
C PHE A 333 -7.23 17.93 5.50
N ASP A 334 -8.34 18.02 6.23
CA ASP A 334 -8.40 17.70 7.65
C ASP A 334 -9.82 17.28 8.09
N TRP A 335 -9.86 16.28 8.97
CA TRP A 335 -11.08 15.74 9.61
C TRP A 335 -10.98 15.77 11.14
N SER A 336 -10.05 16.57 11.68
CA SER A 336 -10.01 16.87 13.11
C SER A 336 -11.23 17.68 13.58
N MET A 337 -11.26 18.00 14.86
CA MET A 337 -12.36 18.67 15.54
C MET A 337 -13.62 17.79 15.45
N GLU A 338 -14.79 18.40 15.37
CA GLU A 338 -16.07 17.69 15.32
C GLU A 338 -16.49 17.36 13.87
N ALA A 339 -15.53 17.29 12.95
CA ALA A 339 -15.80 16.99 11.53
C ALA A 339 -16.42 15.60 11.32
N VAL A 340 -16.11 14.65 12.21
CA VAL A 340 -16.81 13.36 12.29
C VAL A 340 -17.61 13.34 13.61
N PRO A 341 -18.93 13.53 13.57
CA PRO A 341 -19.76 13.48 14.77
C PRO A 341 -19.65 12.12 15.47
N LEU A 342 -19.62 12.12 16.81
CA LEU A 342 -19.58 10.89 17.58
C LEU A 342 -20.83 10.04 17.37
N VAL A 343 -20.69 8.71 17.45
CA VAL A 343 -21.82 7.76 17.44
C VAL A 343 -22.16 7.43 18.89
N GLU A 344 -23.19 8.05 19.43
CA GLU A 344 -23.49 8.00 20.87
C GLU A 344 -24.53 6.95 21.26
N SER A 345 -25.32 6.45 20.29
CA SER A 345 -26.42 5.51 20.52
C SER A 345 -26.38 4.33 19.57
N LEU A 346 -26.86 3.17 20.05
CA LEU A 346 -27.09 1.98 19.23
C LEU A 346 -28.14 2.21 18.13
N SER A 347 -29.08 3.12 18.34
CA SER A 347 -30.14 3.47 17.37
C SER A 347 -29.66 4.37 16.23
N ASP A 348 -28.41 4.84 16.26
CA ASP A 348 -27.85 5.64 15.18
C ASP A 348 -27.81 4.84 13.86
N MET A 349 -28.34 5.41 12.78
CA MET A 349 -28.39 4.75 11.47
C MET A 349 -27.00 4.41 10.91
N ARG A 350 -25.95 5.12 11.36
CA ARG A 350 -24.56 4.82 10.97
C ARG A 350 -24.12 3.43 11.42
N ASN A 351 -24.72 2.88 12.48
CA ASN A 351 -24.47 1.50 12.89
C ASN A 351 -24.92 0.47 11.83
N LEU A 352 -25.88 0.81 10.96
CA LEU A 352 -26.24 -0.04 9.82
C LEU A 352 -25.11 -0.09 8.79
N ALA A 353 -24.43 1.04 8.54
CA ALA A 353 -23.26 1.08 7.66
C ALA A 353 -22.10 0.27 8.26
N THR A 354 -21.86 0.41 9.57
CA THR A 354 -20.90 -0.41 10.32
C THR A 354 -21.21 -1.90 10.20
N ALA A 355 -22.46 -2.31 10.47
CA ALA A 355 -22.88 -3.70 10.38
C ALA A 355 -22.74 -4.24 8.94
N GLY A 356 -23.16 -3.47 7.94
CA GLY A 356 -23.00 -3.85 6.53
C GLY A 356 -21.55 -4.02 6.10
N PHE A 357 -20.66 -3.14 6.57
CA PHE A 357 -19.21 -3.23 6.32
C PHE A 357 -18.62 -4.52 6.91
N TYR A 358 -18.82 -4.78 8.19
CA TYR A 358 -18.29 -5.98 8.84
C TYR A 358 -18.95 -7.27 8.34
N ALA A 359 -20.25 -7.26 8.02
CA ALA A 359 -20.93 -8.39 7.40
C ALA A 359 -20.32 -8.73 6.03
N SER A 360 -20.01 -7.72 5.22
CA SER A 360 -19.34 -7.89 3.92
C SER A 360 -17.94 -8.45 4.08
N LEU A 361 -17.19 -7.99 5.08
CA LEU A 361 -15.85 -8.48 5.40
C LEU A 361 -15.89 -9.95 5.86
N VAL A 362 -16.80 -10.30 6.79
CA VAL A 362 -16.99 -11.68 7.26
C VAL A 362 -17.40 -12.59 6.10
N PHE A 363 -18.31 -12.15 5.24
CA PHE A 363 -18.71 -12.90 4.05
C PHE A 363 -17.53 -13.15 3.10
N LEU A 364 -16.70 -12.12 2.86
CA LEU A 364 -15.49 -12.24 2.03
C LEU A 364 -14.51 -13.25 2.63
N VAL A 365 -14.22 -13.14 3.94
CA VAL A 365 -13.34 -14.07 4.66
C VAL A 365 -13.87 -15.50 4.59
N PHE A 366 -15.17 -15.69 4.82
CA PHE A 366 -15.80 -17.01 4.71
C PHE A 366 -15.66 -17.59 3.29
N LYS A 367 -15.89 -16.79 2.25
CA LYS A 367 -15.71 -17.23 0.85
C LYS A 367 -14.27 -17.60 0.54
N VAL A 368 -13.30 -16.85 1.07
CA VAL A 368 -11.87 -17.16 0.93
C VAL A 368 -11.52 -18.47 1.65
N ILE A 369 -11.93 -18.62 2.91
CA ILE A 369 -11.71 -19.84 3.71
C ILE A 369 -12.28 -21.06 2.98
N LYS A 370 -13.52 -20.97 2.51
CA LYS A 370 -14.16 -22.06 1.75
C LYS A 370 -13.40 -22.37 0.47
N ALA A 371 -13.05 -21.36 -0.34
CA ALA A 371 -12.31 -21.56 -1.58
C ALA A 371 -10.90 -22.16 -1.36
N LEU A 372 -10.25 -21.85 -0.23
CA LEU A 372 -8.99 -22.47 0.17
C LEU A 372 -9.19 -23.94 0.58
N GLY A 373 -10.30 -24.26 1.26
CA GLY A 373 -10.67 -25.62 1.66
C GLY A 373 -11.13 -26.52 0.51
N ASP A 374 -11.96 -26.04 -0.42
CA ASP A 374 -12.45 -26.83 -1.57
C ASP A 374 -11.30 -27.32 -2.48
N CYS A 375 -10.16 -26.62 -2.46
CA CYS A 375 -8.94 -27.04 -3.16
C CYS A 375 -8.23 -28.24 -2.49
N GLU A 376 -8.46 -28.47 -1.20
CA GLU A 376 -7.96 -29.62 -0.42
C GLU A 376 -8.67 -30.90 -0.87
N ASP A 377 -10.01 -30.88 -0.90
CA ASP A 377 -10.84 -32.04 -1.26
C ASP A 377 -10.68 -32.48 -2.72
N SER A 378 -10.37 -31.54 -3.61
CA SER A 378 -10.10 -31.81 -5.03
C SER A 378 -8.75 -32.51 -5.24
N GLY A 379 -7.77 -32.29 -4.34
CA GLY A 379 -6.45 -32.94 -4.38
C GLY A 379 -6.46 -34.37 -3.82
N GLU A 380 -7.28 -34.65 -2.80
CA GLU A 380 -7.41 -36.01 -2.24
C GLU A 380 -8.19 -36.97 -3.15
N ASN A 381 -9.18 -36.49 -3.91
CA ASN A 381 -9.95 -37.34 -4.84
C ASN A 381 -9.18 -37.69 -6.12
N GLY A 382 -8.22 -36.86 -6.56
CA GLY A 382 -7.36 -37.16 -7.72
C GLY A 382 -6.36 -38.30 -7.46
N HIS A 383 -5.99 -38.55 -6.19
CA HIS A 383 -5.11 -39.66 -5.84
C HIS A 383 -5.82 -41.02 -5.73
N LYS A 384 -7.16 -41.04 -5.65
CA LYS A 384 -7.94 -42.29 -5.67
C LYS A 384 -8.30 -42.76 -7.09
N SER A 385 -8.37 -41.87 -8.07
CA SER A 385 -8.66 -42.25 -9.47
C SER A 385 -7.46 -42.84 -10.22
N ASP A 386 -6.23 -42.49 -9.84
CA ASP A 386 -5.01 -42.97 -10.52
C ASP A 386 -4.52 -44.34 -10.01
N LEU A 387 -5.06 -44.85 -8.90
CA LEU A 387 -4.76 -46.18 -8.35
C LEU A 387 -5.68 -47.30 -8.88
N SER A 388 -6.65 -46.98 -9.74
CA SER A 388 -7.57 -47.96 -10.34
C SER A 388 -7.41 -48.12 -11.87
N TYR A 389 -6.53 -47.35 -12.53
CA TYR A 389 -6.40 -47.38 -13.99
C TYR A 389 -5.07 -47.93 -14.54
N ASN A 390 -4.15 -48.37 -13.67
CA ASN A 390 -2.85 -48.92 -14.08
C ASN A 390 -2.65 -50.39 -13.63
N SER A 391 -3.53 -51.30 -14.05
CA SER A 391 -3.25 -52.76 -14.00
C SER A 391 -3.36 -53.48 -15.35
N HIS A 392 -3.69 -52.79 -16.45
CA HIS A 392 -3.78 -53.42 -17.76
C HIS A 392 -3.21 -52.54 -18.87
N GLN A 393 -1.89 -52.59 -19.06
CA GLN A 393 -1.24 -52.66 -20.38
C GLN A 393 0.26 -52.36 -20.24
N ASN A 394 1.07 -53.42 -20.20
CA ASN A 394 2.40 -53.41 -20.79
C ASN A 394 2.87 -54.85 -21.01
N ASN A 395 2.57 -55.34 -22.22
CA ASN A 395 3.48 -56.14 -23.04
C ASN A 395 2.70 -56.60 -24.29
N ARG A 396 2.84 -55.85 -25.37
CA ARG A 396 2.62 -56.36 -26.73
C ARG A 396 3.92 -56.17 -27.49
N ASP A 397 4.80 -57.16 -27.36
CA ASP A 397 5.73 -57.47 -28.44
C ASP A 397 5.02 -58.38 -29.44
N VAL A 398 5.18 -58.00 -30.70
CA VAL A 398 4.54 -58.57 -31.88
C VAL A 398 5.26 -59.84 -32.30
N SER A 399 4.56 -60.97 -32.35
CA SER A 399 4.81 -61.99 -33.38
C SER A 399 3.54 -62.80 -33.65
N MET A 400 3.12 -62.79 -34.91
CA MET A 400 2.08 -63.66 -35.46
C MET A 400 2.67 -65.07 -35.62
N SER A 401 1.98 -66.12 -35.14
CA SER A 401 1.62 -67.26 -36.01
C SER A 401 0.66 -68.25 -35.33
N SER A 402 -0.30 -68.68 -36.14
CA SER A 402 -1.27 -69.78 -36.09
C SER A 402 -1.04 -70.98 -35.14
N ASN A 403 -2.16 -71.40 -34.56
CA ASN A 403 -2.42 -72.71 -33.93
C ASN A 403 -2.05 -73.93 -34.80
N GLY A 404 -1.42 -74.93 -34.18
CA GLY A 404 -1.19 -76.25 -34.78
C GLY A 404 -0.69 -77.29 -33.77
N LYS A 405 -1.63 -78.13 -33.29
CA LYS A 405 -1.58 -79.48 -32.69
C LYS A 405 -0.22 -80.23 -32.50
N ASN A 406 -0.23 -80.99 -31.39
CA ASN A 406 0.38 -82.32 -31.12
C ASN A 406 1.86 -82.44 -30.67
N GLY A 407 2.08 -83.35 -29.69
CA GLY A 407 3.36 -84.04 -29.43
C GLY A 407 4.07 -83.59 -28.14
N VAL A 408 3.93 -84.27 -26.99
CA VAL A 408 4.69 -85.45 -26.51
C VAL A 408 6.06 -85.12 -25.91
N HIS A 409 6.25 -85.59 -24.65
CA HIS A 409 7.50 -85.85 -23.91
C HIS A 409 8.30 -84.63 -23.41
N ASN A 410 9.01 -84.67 -22.29
CA ASN A 410 8.96 -85.45 -21.05
C ASN A 410 10.03 -84.79 -20.16
N ASN A 411 9.82 -84.91 -18.84
CA ASN A 411 10.85 -85.15 -17.86
C ASN A 411 11.71 -84.02 -17.25
N ILE A 412 11.56 -83.97 -15.92
CA ILE A 412 12.59 -84.18 -14.88
C ILE A 412 13.03 -82.92 -14.12
N THR A 413 12.43 -82.80 -12.92
CA THR A 413 13.01 -82.66 -11.56
C THR A 413 14.10 -81.58 -11.35
N SER A 414 14.29 -80.93 -10.20
CA SER A 414 13.93 -81.25 -8.82
C SER A 414 14.34 -80.06 -7.94
N HIS A 415 13.63 -79.93 -6.81
CA HIS A 415 14.08 -79.42 -5.50
C HIS A 415 14.61 -77.98 -5.38
N ASN A 416 14.03 -77.11 -4.56
CA ASN A 416 13.67 -77.08 -3.12
C ASN A 416 14.67 -76.26 -2.30
N ASN A 417 14.04 -75.45 -1.44
CA ASN A 417 14.49 -75.00 -0.12
C ASN A 417 15.39 -73.76 0.00
N ASN A 418 14.73 -72.66 0.36
CA ASN A 418 14.81 -72.00 1.67
C ASN A 418 16.11 -72.22 2.48
N HIS A 419 16.85 -71.15 2.80
CA HIS A 419 16.63 -70.38 4.03
C HIS A 419 17.69 -69.27 4.20
N THR A 420 17.19 -68.12 4.65
CA THR A 420 17.78 -67.10 5.52
C THR A 420 19.00 -67.49 6.37
N SER A 421 20.04 -66.64 6.39
CA SER A 421 20.49 -65.90 7.60
C SER A 421 21.74 -65.02 7.36
N THR A 422 21.59 -63.75 7.74
CA THR A 422 22.48 -62.90 8.55
C THR A 422 23.98 -63.27 8.67
N SER A 423 24.89 -62.35 8.31
CA SER A 423 25.64 -61.48 9.25
C SER A 423 27.00 -61.01 8.71
N GLN A 424 27.32 -59.76 9.10
CA GLN A 424 28.65 -59.20 9.41
C GLN A 424 29.69 -58.88 8.30
N LYS A 425 29.84 -57.55 8.14
CA LYS A 425 31.07 -56.75 8.08
C LYS A 425 32.42 -57.51 8.05
N VAL A 426 33.20 -57.24 7.01
CA VAL A 426 34.65 -57.04 7.13
C VAL A 426 35.07 -55.87 6.25
N GLN A 427 35.81 -54.96 6.86
CA GLN A 427 36.45 -53.78 6.30
C GLN A 427 37.90 -54.17 5.99
N GLN A 428 38.38 -53.94 4.77
CA GLN A 428 39.82 -53.96 4.51
C GLN A 428 40.21 -52.99 3.39
N ASN A 429 41.07 -52.04 3.77
CA ASN A 429 41.84 -51.17 2.90
C ASN A 429 42.89 -51.98 2.13
N GLY A 430 43.22 -51.54 0.92
CA GLY A 430 44.41 -51.98 0.19
C GLY A 430 44.67 -51.12 -1.04
N LEU A 431 45.62 -50.19 -0.91
CA LEU A 431 46.20 -49.41 -2.01
C LEU A 431 46.93 -50.32 -3.01
N SER A 432 46.86 -49.99 -4.31
CA SER A 432 48.02 -50.14 -5.20
C SER A 432 47.90 -49.25 -6.46
N ASN A 433 49.01 -48.58 -6.74
CA ASN A 433 49.30 -47.70 -7.86
C ASN A 433 49.58 -48.48 -9.16
N GLY A 434 49.37 -47.84 -10.32
CA GLY A 434 50.19 -48.09 -11.50
C GLY A 434 49.50 -47.81 -12.84
N GLY A 435 50.11 -46.91 -13.65
CA GLY A 435 49.97 -46.98 -15.11
C GLY A 435 49.64 -45.67 -15.84
N ARG A 436 50.68 -44.90 -16.20
CA ARG A 436 50.65 -43.78 -17.16
C ARG A 436 50.17 -44.21 -18.56
N ALA A 437 49.44 -43.34 -19.24
CA ALA A 437 49.61 -43.11 -20.69
C ALA A 437 49.19 -41.68 -21.07
N HIS A 438 50.17 -40.90 -21.51
CA HIS A 438 50.02 -39.59 -22.14
C HIS A 438 49.50 -39.74 -23.58
N ASN A 439 48.65 -38.82 -24.01
CA ASN A 439 48.70 -38.31 -25.38
C ASN A 439 48.25 -36.85 -25.41
N GLY A 440 49.20 -35.96 -25.66
CA GLY A 440 48.95 -34.56 -25.96
C GLY A 440 48.99 -34.32 -27.47
N LYS A 441 48.10 -33.45 -27.97
CA LYS A 441 48.32 -32.68 -29.19
C LYS A 441 47.86 -31.24 -28.99
N ALA A 442 48.75 -30.35 -29.41
CA ALA A 442 48.75 -28.88 -29.48
C ALA A 442 47.38 -28.24 -29.79
N ALA A 443 46.93 -27.22 -29.04
CA ALA A 443 47.38 -25.82 -29.02
C ALA A 443 47.00 -25.02 -30.29
N THR A 444 45.93 -24.22 -30.17
CA THR A 444 45.82 -22.92 -30.84
C THR A 444 45.18 -21.93 -29.86
N VAL A 445 45.97 -20.92 -29.53
CA VAL A 445 45.61 -19.76 -28.72
C VAL A 445 44.76 -18.82 -29.57
N HIS A 446 43.55 -18.53 -29.12
CA HIS A 446 42.91 -17.24 -29.39
C HIS A 446 42.51 -16.62 -28.05
N LYS A 447 43.33 -15.66 -27.61
CA LYS A 447 42.90 -14.66 -26.63
C LYS A 447 41.88 -13.76 -27.32
N ASN A 448 40.67 -13.69 -26.75
CA ASN A 448 39.86 -12.48 -26.82
C ASN A 448 39.06 -12.37 -25.53
N GLY A 449 39.36 -11.31 -24.77
CA GLY A 449 38.69 -11.00 -23.52
C GLY A 449 37.18 -10.88 -23.74
N HIS A 450 36.42 -11.53 -22.87
CA HIS A 450 35.02 -11.22 -22.68
C HIS A 450 34.88 -10.68 -21.27
N ALA A 451 34.55 -9.39 -21.21
CA ALA A 451 33.98 -8.76 -20.04
C ALA A 451 32.88 -9.67 -19.47
N ARG A 452 32.85 -9.83 -18.15
CA ARG A 452 31.75 -10.50 -17.44
C ARG A 452 30.49 -9.66 -17.63
N THR A 453 29.78 -9.87 -18.73
CA THR A 453 28.38 -9.46 -18.85
C THR A 453 27.56 -10.28 -17.87
N LEU A 454 26.86 -9.55 -17.01
CA LEU A 454 25.89 -9.99 -16.02
C LEU A 454 24.89 -10.97 -16.66
N SER A 455 25.19 -12.27 -16.63
CA SER A 455 24.37 -13.30 -17.26
C SER A 455 23.13 -13.59 -16.41
N SER A 456 21.98 -13.17 -16.96
CA SER A 456 20.63 -13.74 -16.81
C SER A 456 20.14 -14.05 -15.39
N ILE A 457 19.39 -13.09 -14.84
CA ILE A 457 18.45 -13.30 -13.73
C ILE A 457 17.43 -14.38 -14.17
N PRO A 458 17.14 -15.42 -13.36
CA PRO A 458 16.16 -16.44 -13.72
C PRO A 458 14.79 -15.84 -13.96
N SER A 459 14.20 -16.14 -15.11
CA SER A 459 12.93 -15.58 -15.60
C SER A 459 11.66 -16.17 -14.96
N SER A 460 11.77 -17.03 -13.94
CA SER A 460 10.62 -17.61 -13.22
C SER A 460 10.56 -17.08 -11.79
N ILE A 461 9.93 -15.90 -11.64
CA ILE A 461 9.96 -15.10 -10.40
C ILE A 461 8.80 -15.44 -9.45
N ILE A 462 7.83 -16.28 -9.81
CA ILE A 462 6.57 -16.48 -9.06
C ILE A 462 5.98 -17.88 -9.37
N PRO A 463 5.16 -18.52 -8.50
CA PRO A 463 4.36 -19.69 -8.88
C PRO A 463 3.71 -19.53 -10.27
N SER A 464 3.72 -20.62 -11.04
CA SER A 464 3.40 -20.66 -12.48
C SER A 464 2.00 -20.16 -12.86
N SER A 465 1.08 -20.04 -11.89
CA SER A 465 -0.23 -19.40 -12.07
C SER A 465 -0.86 -19.02 -10.72
N PHE A 466 -1.32 -17.77 -10.58
CA PHE A 466 -2.19 -17.34 -9.46
C PHE A 466 -3.65 -17.67 -9.75
N ARG A 467 -4.32 -18.22 -8.74
CA ARG A 467 -5.78 -18.40 -8.74
C ARG A 467 -6.46 -17.09 -8.38
N SER A 468 -7.72 -16.90 -8.80
CA SER A 468 -8.49 -15.71 -8.42
C SER A 468 -8.60 -15.53 -6.90
N VAL A 469 -8.68 -16.63 -6.13
CA VAL A 469 -8.69 -16.57 -4.65
C VAL A 469 -7.38 -15.98 -4.10
N ASP A 470 -6.25 -16.22 -4.75
CA ASP A 470 -4.95 -15.72 -4.31
C ASP A 470 -4.88 -14.19 -4.46
N VAL A 471 -5.45 -13.68 -5.57
CA VAL A 471 -5.59 -12.25 -5.81
C VAL A 471 -6.49 -11.62 -4.75
N VAL A 472 -7.61 -12.27 -4.38
CA VAL A 472 -8.50 -11.78 -3.30
C VAL A 472 -7.77 -11.74 -1.95
N VAL A 473 -7.04 -12.79 -1.59
CA VAL A 473 -6.27 -12.87 -0.34
C VAL A 473 -5.24 -11.74 -0.26
N LEU A 474 -4.44 -11.56 -1.31
CA LEU A 474 -3.41 -10.51 -1.34
C LEU A 474 -4.02 -9.11 -1.36
N SER A 475 -5.09 -8.91 -2.12
CA SER A 475 -5.78 -7.61 -2.18
C SER A 475 -6.36 -7.24 -0.81
N THR A 476 -6.97 -8.21 -0.12
CA THR A 476 -7.49 -8.01 1.24
C THR A 476 -6.37 -7.72 2.23
N ALA A 477 -5.24 -8.43 2.14
CA ALA A 477 -4.07 -8.15 2.98
C ALA A 477 -3.52 -6.72 2.73
N MET A 478 -3.48 -6.27 1.48
CA MET A 478 -3.05 -4.92 1.11
C MET A 478 -4.03 -3.81 1.53
N ILE A 479 -5.30 -4.14 1.80
CA ILE A 479 -6.26 -3.21 2.42
C ILE A 479 -6.06 -3.20 3.94
N VAL A 480 -6.09 -4.37 4.56
CA VAL A 480 -6.21 -4.51 6.01
C VAL A 480 -4.92 -4.11 6.72
N PHE A 481 -3.75 -4.65 6.32
CA PHE A 481 -2.52 -4.44 7.08
C PHE A 481 -2.06 -2.97 7.10
N PRO A 482 -2.03 -2.24 5.97
CA PRO A 482 -1.67 -0.82 5.98
C PRO A 482 -2.69 0.06 6.71
N PHE A 483 -3.96 -0.36 6.80
CA PHE A 483 -5.02 0.41 7.47
C PHE A 483 -5.09 0.18 8.97
N ILE A 484 -4.69 -1.00 9.49
CA ILE A 484 -4.74 -1.34 10.92
C ILE A 484 -4.16 -0.23 11.82
N PRO A 485 -2.97 0.34 11.54
CA PRO A 485 -2.40 1.38 12.40
C PRO A 485 -3.26 2.64 12.51
N ALA A 486 -4.09 2.94 11.50
CA ALA A 486 -4.95 4.12 11.48
C ALA A 486 -6.41 3.83 11.92
N SER A 487 -6.77 2.57 12.16
CA SER A 487 -8.16 2.16 12.42
C SER A 487 -8.70 2.61 13.78
N ASN A 488 -7.83 3.07 14.69
CA ASN A 488 -8.16 3.40 16.08
C ASN A 488 -8.72 2.21 16.92
N MET A 489 -8.71 0.98 16.38
CA MET A 489 -9.19 -0.21 17.09
C MET A 489 -8.21 -0.74 18.13
N PHE A 490 -6.89 -0.62 17.86
CA PHE A 490 -5.84 -1.17 18.73
C PHE A 490 -5.01 -0.09 19.43
N PHE A 491 -4.81 1.04 18.76
CA PHE A 491 -4.03 2.17 19.25
C PHE A 491 -4.72 3.47 18.85
N TYR A 492 -4.74 4.46 19.73
CA TYR A 492 -5.32 5.77 19.42
C TYR A 492 -4.36 6.59 18.57
N VAL A 493 -4.91 7.20 17.52
CA VAL A 493 -4.19 8.06 16.59
C VAL A 493 -4.98 9.35 16.42
N GLY A 494 -4.28 10.49 16.33
CA GLY A 494 -4.92 11.79 16.14
C GLY A 494 -5.72 11.92 14.84
N PHE A 495 -5.31 11.29 13.74
CA PHE A 495 -6.01 11.40 12.45
C PHE A 495 -6.91 10.18 12.20
N VAL A 496 -8.20 10.31 12.52
CA VAL A 496 -9.19 9.21 12.43
C VAL A 496 -9.72 8.94 11.01
N LEU A 497 -9.67 9.95 10.13
CA LEU A 497 -10.13 9.90 8.75
C LEU A 497 -9.26 10.86 7.93
N ALA A 498 -8.62 10.39 6.86
CA ALA A 498 -7.79 11.24 6.01
C ALA A 498 -7.53 10.56 4.65
N GLU A 499 -7.36 11.35 3.59
CA GLU A 499 -7.09 10.80 2.25
C GLU A 499 -5.72 10.12 2.22
N ARG A 500 -4.70 10.75 2.85
CA ARG A 500 -3.34 10.20 2.95
C ARG A 500 -3.25 8.81 3.59
N VAL A 501 -4.17 8.47 4.51
CA VAL A 501 -4.22 7.13 5.14
C VAL A 501 -4.68 6.05 4.14
N LEU A 502 -5.43 6.45 3.12
CA LEU A 502 -6.07 5.55 2.17
C LEU A 502 -5.24 5.27 0.91
N TYR A 503 -4.12 5.99 0.71
CA TYR A 503 -3.26 5.81 -0.47
C TYR A 503 -2.79 4.35 -0.62
N MET A 504 -2.19 3.76 0.41
CA MET A 504 -1.76 2.35 0.37
C MET A 504 -2.93 1.35 0.32
N PRO A 505 -3.95 1.42 1.20
CA PRO A 505 -5.10 0.52 1.16
C PRO A 505 -5.85 0.51 -0.19
N SER A 506 -5.88 1.64 -0.90
CA SER A 506 -6.54 1.74 -2.21
C SER A 506 -5.97 0.77 -3.26
N MET A 507 -4.70 0.36 -3.17
CA MET A 507 -4.10 -0.64 -4.06
C MET A 507 -4.89 -1.94 -4.04
N GLY A 508 -5.22 -2.45 -2.84
CA GLY A 508 -5.98 -3.68 -2.72
C GLY A 508 -7.41 -3.53 -3.21
N VAL A 509 -8.05 -2.37 -3.01
CA VAL A 509 -9.38 -2.09 -3.59
C VAL A 509 -9.32 -2.08 -5.12
N CYS A 510 -8.32 -1.43 -5.71
CA CYS A 510 -8.13 -1.40 -7.16
C CYS A 510 -7.90 -2.80 -7.74
N LEU A 511 -7.15 -3.67 -7.05
CA LEU A 511 -6.98 -5.07 -7.44
C LEU A 511 -8.29 -5.86 -7.38
N LEU A 512 -9.11 -5.68 -6.33
CA LEU A 512 -10.42 -6.34 -6.21
C LEU A 512 -11.37 -5.91 -7.32
N VAL A 513 -11.43 -4.60 -7.62
CA VAL A 513 -12.24 -4.08 -8.72
C VAL A 513 -11.74 -4.62 -10.07
N GLY A 514 -10.42 -4.62 -10.28
CA GLY A 514 -9.80 -5.22 -11.47
C GLY A 514 -10.14 -6.71 -11.63
N LEU A 515 -10.15 -7.47 -10.55
CA LEU A 515 -10.54 -8.89 -10.55
C LEU A 515 -12.03 -9.07 -10.85
N GLY A 516 -12.87 -8.24 -10.27
CA GLY A 516 -14.31 -8.22 -10.55
C GLY A 516 -14.61 -7.93 -12.02
N VAL A 517 -13.98 -6.89 -12.58
CA VAL A 517 -14.11 -6.53 -14.00
C VAL A 517 -13.57 -7.63 -14.90
N HIS A 518 -12.39 -8.19 -14.62
CA HIS A 518 -11.84 -9.31 -15.37
C HIS A 518 -12.78 -10.52 -15.39
N SER A 519 -13.32 -10.87 -14.22
CA SER A 519 -14.28 -11.99 -14.08
C SER A 519 -15.57 -11.74 -14.84
N LEU A 520 -16.12 -10.52 -14.75
CA LEU A 520 -17.36 -10.15 -15.42
C LEU A 520 -17.16 -10.08 -16.95
N TYR A 521 -16.08 -9.44 -17.39
CA TYR A 521 -15.70 -9.34 -18.80
C TYR A 521 -15.54 -10.73 -19.44
N ASN A 522 -14.82 -11.64 -18.76
CA ASN A 522 -14.58 -12.98 -19.29
C ASN A 522 -15.79 -13.91 -19.25
N ARG A 523 -16.65 -13.79 -18.22
CA ARG A 523 -17.91 -14.56 -18.18
C ARG A 523 -18.89 -14.10 -19.27
N VAL A 524 -18.97 -12.79 -19.50
CA VAL A 524 -19.90 -12.19 -20.47
C VAL A 524 -19.47 -12.41 -21.93
N LEU A 525 -18.17 -12.62 -22.18
CA LEU A 525 -17.65 -12.99 -23.52
C LEU A 525 -18.32 -14.23 -24.11
N VAL A 526 -18.79 -15.16 -23.28
CA VAL A 526 -19.42 -16.41 -23.72
C VAL A 526 -20.89 -16.22 -24.13
N THR A 527 -21.55 -15.16 -23.66
CA THR A 527 -23.02 -15.07 -23.72
C THR A 527 -23.54 -13.90 -24.57
N ASN A 528 -22.97 -12.68 -24.50
CA ASN A 528 -23.55 -11.52 -25.21
C ASN A 528 -22.61 -10.30 -25.35
N SER A 529 -22.36 -9.86 -26.59
CA SER A 529 -21.54 -8.66 -26.90
C SER A 529 -22.09 -7.34 -26.34
N ARG A 530 -23.41 -7.21 -26.13
CA ARG A 530 -24.03 -5.99 -25.55
C ARG A 530 -23.64 -5.79 -24.09
N HIS A 531 -23.62 -6.87 -23.31
CA HIS A 531 -23.24 -6.81 -21.90
C HIS A 531 -21.75 -6.50 -21.74
N ARG A 532 -20.89 -6.98 -22.66
CA ARG A 532 -19.47 -6.61 -22.70
C ARG A 532 -19.30 -5.11 -22.91
N CYS A 533 -20.03 -4.55 -23.87
CA CYS A 533 -20.04 -3.11 -24.12
C CYS A 533 -20.50 -2.34 -22.87
N LEU A 534 -21.56 -2.81 -22.20
CA LEU A 534 -22.06 -2.19 -20.97
C LEU A 534 -21.00 -2.16 -19.86
N VAL A 535 -20.27 -3.27 -19.62
CA VAL A 535 -19.18 -3.31 -18.62
C VAL A 535 -18.09 -2.29 -18.94
N LEU A 536 -17.69 -2.19 -20.22
CA LEU A 536 -16.68 -1.22 -20.65
C LEU A 536 -17.18 0.23 -20.54
N VAL A 537 -18.44 0.49 -20.85
CA VAL A 537 -19.05 1.83 -20.70
C VAL A 537 -19.10 2.24 -19.23
N ILE A 538 -19.52 1.35 -18.33
CA ILE A 538 -19.54 1.61 -16.88
C ILE A 538 -18.12 1.89 -16.37
N LEU A 539 -17.14 1.07 -16.79
CA LEU A 539 -15.74 1.28 -16.43
C LEU A 539 -15.21 2.61 -16.96
N ALA A 540 -15.53 2.97 -18.20
CA ALA A 540 -15.12 4.25 -18.81
C ALA A 540 -15.72 5.44 -18.06
N ILE A 541 -17.00 5.38 -17.67
CA ILE A 541 -17.66 6.42 -16.86
C ILE A 541 -16.98 6.53 -15.49
N LEU A 542 -16.69 5.39 -14.83
CA LEU A 542 -16.01 5.38 -13.54
C LEU A 542 -14.63 6.04 -13.66
N LEU A 543 -13.81 5.63 -14.62
CA LEU A 543 -12.48 6.19 -14.86
C LEU A 543 -12.52 7.68 -15.20
N ALA A 544 -13.46 8.10 -16.04
CA ALA A 544 -13.64 9.51 -16.38
C ALA A 544 -14.07 10.34 -15.16
N SER A 545 -14.99 9.82 -14.34
CA SER A 545 -15.45 10.51 -13.12
C SER A 545 -14.34 10.64 -12.08
N PHE A 546 -13.52 9.60 -11.89
CA PHE A 546 -12.38 9.61 -10.98
C PHE A 546 -11.30 10.56 -11.49
N SER A 547 -10.95 10.48 -12.77
CA SER A 547 -10.00 11.40 -13.41
C SER A 547 -10.43 12.86 -13.26
N ALA A 548 -11.70 13.17 -13.56
CA ALA A 548 -12.25 14.52 -13.42
C ALA A 548 -12.21 14.98 -11.96
N LYS A 549 -12.62 14.12 -11.02
CA LYS A 549 -12.61 14.46 -9.59
C LYS A 549 -11.19 14.69 -9.05
N THR A 550 -10.20 13.93 -9.50
CA THR A 550 -8.78 14.12 -9.17
C THR A 550 -8.27 15.46 -9.69
N VAL A 551 -8.47 15.76 -10.98
CA VAL A 551 -8.05 17.04 -11.58
C VAL A 551 -8.72 18.23 -10.89
N LEU A 552 -9.99 18.10 -10.51
CA LEU A 552 -10.70 19.13 -9.75
C LEU A 552 -10.15 19.26 -8.32
N ARG A 553 -9.93 18.14 -7.62
CA ARG A 553 -9.37 18.15 -6.25
C ARG A 553 -7.96 18.74 -6.22
N ASN A 554 -7.15 18.57 -7.26
CA ASN A 554 -5.84 19.21 -7.40
C ASN A 554 -5.92 20.75 -7.38
N ARG A 555 -7.05 21.33 -7.80
CA ARG A 555 -7.25 22.80 -7.80
C ARG A 555 -7.38 23.36 -6.39
N ASP A 556 -7.87 22.56 -5.46
CA ASP A 556 -7.97 22.93 -4.05
C ASP A 556 -6.57 23.13 -3.45
N TRP A 557 -5.58 22.36 -3.91
CA TRP A 557 -4.19 22.41 -3.45
C TRP A 557 -3.34 23.51 -4.13
N GLN A 558 -3.91 24.33 -5.01
CA GLN A 558 -3.14 25.40 -5.71
C GLN A 558 -2.62 26.47 -4.75
N THR A 559 -3.42 26.82 -3.76
CA THR A 559 -3.12 27.86 -2.76
C THR A 559 -3.73 27.45 -1.42
N GLU A 560 -3.16 27.94 -0.32
CA GLU A 560 -3.72 27.72 1.02
C GLU A 560 -5.17 28.20 1.13
N GLU A 561 -5.50 29.32 0.50
CA GLU A 561 -6.84 29.87 0.51
C GLU A 561 -7.86 28.93 -0.15
N ASN A 562 -7.54 28.38 -1.33
CA ASN A 562 -8.42 27.42 -2.00
C ASN A 562 -8.60 26.15 -1.16
N LEU A 563 -7.52 25.69 -0.53
CA LEU A 563 -7.52 24.49 0.29
C LEU A 563 -8.43 24.66 1.52
N TYR A 564 -8.31 25.79 2.21
CA TYR A 564 -9.15 26.09 3.37
C TYR A 564 -10.60 26.37 2.96
N LYS A 565 -10.86 27.07 1.85
CA LYS A 565 -12.22 27.24 1.29
C LYS A 565 -12.89 25.88 1.02
N ALA A 566 -12.17 24.94 0.42
CA ALA A 566 -12.70 23.59 0.18
C ALA A 566 -12.98 22.82 1.48
N GLY A 567 -12.17 23.03 2.53
CA GLY A 567 -12.34 22.36 3.83
C GLY A 567 -13.46 22.90 4.72
N VAL A 568 -14.03 24.08 4.41
CA VAL A 568 -15.15 24.66 5.20
C VAL A 568 -16.32 23.69 5.33
N ALA A 569 -16.60 22.89 4.30
CA ALA A 569 -17.71 21.94 4.30
C ALA A 569 -17.51 20.76 5.27
N VAL A 570 -16.28 20.50 5.73
CA VAL A 570 -15.92 19.33 6.55
C VAL A 570 -15.43 19.74 7.94
N ASN A 571 -14.48 20.67 8.01
CA ASN A 571 -13.95 21.19 9.27
C ASN A 571 -14.07 22.73 9.30
N PRO A 572 -15.29 23.27 9.42
CA PRO A 572 -15.55 24.70 9.27
C PRO A 572 -14.79 25.55 10.29
N ALA A 573 -14.72 25.12 11.56
CA ALA A 573 -14.06 25.89 12.61
C ALA A 573 -12.58 26.17 12.28
N LYS A 574 -11.83 25.11 11.95
CA LYS A 574 -10.40 25.23 11.62
C LYS A 574 -10.18 25.91 10.26
N ALA A 575 -10.99 25.58 9.26
CA ALA A 575 -10.89 26.17 7.93
C ALA A 575 -11.14 27.69 7.95
N TRP A 576 -12.19 28.15 8.63
CA TRP A 576 -12.48 29.58 8.78
C TRP A 576 -11.39 30.31 9.57
N GLY A 577 -10.87 29.71 10.65
CA GLY A 577 -9.77 30.31 11.42
C GLY A 577 -8.51 30.52 10.58
N ASN A 578 -8.17 29.55 9.74
CA ASN A 578 -7.04 29.67 8.82
C ASN A 578 -7.31 30.64 7.67
N LEU A 579 -8.51 30.68 7.11
CA LEU A 579 -8.91 31.69 6.11
C LEU A 579 -8.82 33.10 6.67
N ALA A 580 -9.20 33.30 7.92
CA ALA A 580 -9.10 34.58 8.60
C ALA A 580 -7.65 35.07 8.71
N ASN A 581 -6.72 34.17 9.03
CA ASN A 581 -5.28 34.49 9.03
C ASN A 581 -4.82 34.93 7.62
N ILE A 582 -5.24 34.22 6.56
CA ILE A 582 -4.89 34.60 5.18
C ILE A 582 -5.46 35.97 4.81
N PHE A 583 -6.74 36.24 5.11
CA PHE A 583 -7.34 37.54 4.82
C PHE A 583 -6.68 38.67 5.62
N ASN A 584 -6.29 38.41 6.86
CA ASN A 584 -5.54 39.35 7.67
C ASN A 584 -4.16 39.66 7.07
N ASP A 585 -3.44 38.64 6.60
CA ASP A 585 -2.13 38.81 5.94
C ASP A 585 -2.25 39.59 4.61
N LYS A 586 -3.39 39.48 3.93
CA LYS A 586 -3.76 40.28 2.74
C LYS A 586 -4.27 41.69 3.07
N GLN A 587 -4.38 42.04 4.35
CA GLN A 587 -4.97 43.30 4.84
C GLN A 587 -6.47 43.47 4.52
N GLU A 588 -7.17 42.39 4.16
CA GLU A 588 -8.62 42.37 3.95
C GLU A 588 -9.35 42.25 5.30
N SER A 589 -9.30 43.33 6.08
CA SER A 589 -9.67 43.31 7.49
C SER A 589 -11.13 42.94 7.76
N GLU A 590 -12.06 43.32 6.89
CA GLU A 590 -13.48 42.97 7.02
C GLU A 590 -13.71 41.47 6.82
N ASN A 591 -13.15 40.90 5.75
CA ASN A 591 -13.21 39.46 5.45
C ASN A 591 -12.54 38.64 6.56
N ALA A 592 -11.42 39.13 7.10
CA ALA A 592 -10.71 38.48 8.20
C ALA A 592 -11.56 38.41 9.48
N GLU A 593 -12.20 39.53 9.85
CA GLU A 593 -13.09 39.56 11.02
C GLU A 593 -14.28 38.62 10.82
N GLU A 594 -14.94 38.66 9.66
CA GLU A 594 -16.06 37.75 9.36
C GLU A 594 -15.62 36.28 9.47
N ALA A 595 -14.47 35.93 8.91
CA ALA A 595 -13.93 34.58 8.96
C ALA A 595 -13.60 34.14 10.41
N TYR A 596 -12.98 35.00 11.23
CA TYR A 596 -12.75 34.68 12.65
C TYR A 596 -14.07 34.47 13.40
N ARG A 597 -15.06 35.34 13.18
CA ARG A 597 -16.39 35.21 13.80
C ARG A 597 -17.11 33.94 13.35
N ASN A 598 -16.99 33.57 12.07
CA ASN A 598 -17.51 32.30 11.56
C ASN A 598 -16.83 31.10 12.21
N ALA A 599 -15.49 31.10 12.36
CA ALA A 599 -14.78 30.04 13.07
C ALA A 599 -15.31 29.86 14.50
N LEU A 600 -15.48 30.96 15.23
CA LEU A 600 -16.00 30.98 16.60
C LEU A 600 -17.48 30.62 16.69
N LYS A 601 -18.27 30.86 15.65
CA LYS A 601 -19.67 30.40 15.57
C LYS A 601 -19.75 28.86 15.53
N TYR A 602 -18.85 28.22 14.79
CA TYR A 602 -18.78 26.75 14.77
C TYR A 602 -18.14 26.19 16.03
N ARG A 603 -17.12 26.86 16.57
CA ARG A 603 -16.47 26.44 17.80
C ARG A 603 -16.06 27.63 18.68
N PRO A 604 -16.87 27.97 19.70
CA PRO A 604 -16.64 29.16 20.52
C PRO A 604 -15.37 29.14 21.39
N ASN A 605 -14.79 27.96 21.66
CA ASN A 605 -13.70 27.77 22.62
C ASN A 605 -12.28 27.79 22.00
N MET A 606 -12.12 28.28 20.77
CA MET A 606 -10.83 28.39 20.09
C MET A 606 -10.03 29.60 20.59
N ALA A 607 -9.16 29.37 21.58
CA ALA A 607 -8.37 30.44 22.23
C ALA A 607 -7.44 31.19 21.26
N ASP A 608 -6.83 30.47 20.32
CA ASP A 608 -5.99 30.99 19.25
C ASP A 608 -6.76 31.90 18.28
N VAL A 609 -7.99 31.54 17.93
CA VAL A 609 -8.86 32.36 17.08
C VAL A 609 -9.31 33.64 17.80
N HIS A 610 -9.70 33.54 19.07
CA HIS A 610 -10.00 34.71 19.90
C HIS A 610 -8.79 35.65 20.04
N TYR A 611 -7.59 35.09 20.20
CA TYR A 611 -6.37 35.88 20.28
C TYR A 611 -6.11 36.67 18.99
N ASN A 612 -6.18 36.00 17.85
CA ASN A 612 -5.92 36.64 16.56
C ASN A 612 -7.00 37.68 16.20
N LEU A 613 -8.27 37.39 16.53
CA LEU A 613 -9.35 38.37 16.40
C LEU A 613 -9.09 39.61 17.29
N GLY A 614 -8.62 39.41 18.53
CA GLY A 614 -8.23 40.50 19.41
C GLY A 614 -7.14 41.40 18.81
N ILE A 615 -6.11 40.80 18.19
CA ILE A 615 -5.05 41.55 17.48
C ILE A 615 -5.64 42.36 16.33
N LEU A 616 -6.48 41.75 15.49
CA LEU A 616 -7.13 42.43 14.37
C LEU A 616 -7.94 43.65 14.84
N LEU A 617 -8.76 43.47 15.88
CA LEU A 617 -9.60 44.53 16.45
C LEU A 617 -8.76 45.64 17.11
N GLN A 618 -7.67 45.28 17.79
CA GLN A 618 -6.73 46.24 18.37
C GLN A 618 -6.09 47.12 17.28
N ASN A 619 -5.67 46.52 16.16
CA ASN A 619 -5.11 47.25 15.02
C ASN A 619 -6.14 48.22 14.39
N GLN A 620 -7.43 47.88 14.44
CA GLN A 620 -8.53 48.77 14.06
C GLN A 620 -8.93 49.78 15.13
N LYS A 621 -8.21 49.84 16.27
CA LYS A 621 -8.51 50.70 17.44
C LYS A 621 -9.85 50.40 18.13
N ARG A 622 -10.42 49.21 17.91
CA ARG A 622 -11.64 48.70 18.59
C ARG A 622 -11.25 47.99 19.89
N TYR A 623 -10.63 48.75 20.80
CA TYR A 623 -9.96 48.19 21.98
C TYR A 623 -10.91 47.43 22.93
N THR A 624 -12.16 47.87 23.08
CA THR A 624 -13.14 47.20 23.96
C THR A 624 -13.44 45.77 23.49
N GLU A 625 -13.68 45.57 22.20
CA GLU A 625 -13.92 44.23 21.63
C GLU A 625 -12.63 43.39 21.60
N ALA A 626 -11.48 44.04 21.41
CA ALA A 626 -10.18 43.36 21.49
C ALA A 626 -9.94 42.77 22.89
N ILE A 627 -10.19 43.55 23.95
CA ILE A 627 -10.09 43.11 25.35
C ILE A 627 -11.04 41.95 25.63
N GLU A 628 -12.29 41.99 25.14
CA GLU A 628 -13.23 40.89 25.30
C GLU A 628 -12.69 39.60 24.64
N SER A 629 -12.12 39.72 23.44
CA SER A 629 -11.52 38.60 22.71
C SER A 629 -10.31 38.04 23.45
N TYR A 630 -9.41 38.89 23.95
CA TYR A 630 -8.27 38.45 24.76
C TYR A 630 -8.70 37.75 26.06
N ASN A 631 -9.72 38.27 26.74
CA ASN A 631 -10.27 37.64 27.94
C ASN A 631 -10.83 36.23 27.64
N LYS A 632 -11.53 36.06 26.52
CA LYS A 632 -11.99 34.73 26.07
C LYS A 632 -10.81 33.80 25.74
N ALA A 633 -9.77 34.30 25.08
CA ALA A 633 -8.57 33.52 24.81
C ALA A 633 -7.89 33.03 26.10
N ILE A 634 -7.75 33.90 27.11
CA ILE A 634 -7.23 33.56 28.44
C ILE A 634 -8.13 32.53 29.13
N HIS A 635 -9.45 32.74 29.09
CA HIS A 635 -10.42 31.85 29.72
C HIS A 635 -10.32 30.42 29.18
N PHE A 636 -10.29 30.26 27.85
CA PHE A 636 -10.21 28.93 27.23
C PHE A 636 -8.82 28.30 27.32
N ARG A 637 -7.75 29.09 27.38
CA ARG A 637 -6.39 28.59 27.57
C ARG A 637 -5.60 29.47 28.54
N PRO A 638 -5.74 29.26 29.86
CA PRO A 638 -5.06 30.07 30.87
C PRO A 638 -3.53 30.06 30.73
N LYS A 639 -2.95 28.97 30.22
CA LYS A 639 -1.49 28.87 29.95
C LYS A 639 -1.02 29.73 28.77
N LEU A 640 -1.92 30.19 27.89
CA LEU A 640 -1.59 31.14 26.81
C LEU A 640 -1.25 32.53 27.38
N SER A 641 -1.56 32.79 28.66
CA SER A 641 -1.28 34.06 29.36
C SER A 641 0.19 34.32 29.70
N ALA A 642 1.13 33.48 29.25
CA ALA A 642 2.56 33.65 29.47
C ALA A 642 3.12 34.84 28.66
N GLN A 643 3.28 35.97 29.33
CA GLN A 643 3.94 37.23 28.93
C GLN A 643 3.40 38.00 27.71
N GLY A 644 3.04 37.36 26.59
CA GLY A 644 2.63 38.08 25.37
C GLY A 644 1.19 38.59 25.38
N LEU A 645 0.25 37.76 25.84
CA LEU A 645 -1.19 38.04 25.81
C LEU A 645 -1.61 39.12 26.82
N LYS A 646 -1.09 39.02 28.05
CA LYS A 646 -1.30 40.01 29.12
C LYS A 646 -0.74 41.40 28.77
N ALA A 647 0.39 41.43 28.05
CA ALA A 647 0.96 42.69 27.57
C ALA A 647 0.09 43.35 26.50
N LYS A 648 -0.45 42.56 25.55
CA LYS A 648 -1.39 43.03 24.53
C LYS A 648 -2.72 43.52 25.13
N GLU A 649 -3.24 42.79 26.11
CA GLU A 649 -4.42 43.18 26.87
C GLU A 649 -4.17 44.49 27.66
N ALA A 650 -3.06 44.57 28.39
CA ALA A 650 -2.66 45.76 29.15
C ALA A 650 -2.46 46.99 28.24
N GLU A 651 -1.85 46.79 27.07
CA GLU A 651 -1.71 47.82 26.04
C GLU A 651 -3.10 48.32 25.59
N ALA A 652 -4.03 47.42 25.27
CA ALA A 652 -5.39 47.78 24.88
C ALA A 652 -6.15 48.51 26.00
N HIS A 653 -5.97 48.13 27.26
CA HIS A 653 -6.55 48.85 28.42
C HIS A 653 -5.97 50.25 28.60
N GLY A 654 -4.67 50.44 28.35
CA GLY A 654 -4.01 51.74 28.38
C GLY A 654 -4.65 52.75 27.42
N TYR A 655 -5.22 52.29 26.30
CA TYR A 655 -5.95 53.13 25.34
C TYR A 655 -7.42 53.38 25.70
N THR A 656 -8.04 52.57 26.56
CA THR A 656 -9.44 52.74 27.00
C THR A 656 -9.60 53.44 28.35
N GLY A 657 -8.50 53.77 29.02
CA GLY A 657 -8.50 54.48 30.30
C GLY A 657 -8.98 53.65 31.50
N HIS A 658 -9.11 52.33 31.36
CA HIS A 658 -9.49 51.43 32.45
C HIS A 658 -8.24 50.90 33.17
N SER A 659 -8.22 50.98 34.51
CA SER A 659 -7.12 50.48 35.34
C SER A 659 -7.12 48.94 35.40
N ILE A 660 -5.93 48.34 35.28
CA ILE A 660 -5.76 46.89 35.33
C ILE A 660 -5.78 46.42 36.79
N GLN A 661 -6.86 45.76 37.23
CA GLN A 661 -6.85 45.02 38.50
C GLN A 661 -6.31 43.61 38.25
N TRP A 662 -5.01 43.42 38.49
CA TRP A 662 -4.45 42.09 38.62
C TRP A 662 -4.89 41.50 39.97
N ASN A 663 -5.86 40.59 39.97
CA ASN A 663 -6.07 39.74 41.14
C ASN A 663 -4.97 38.66 41.18
N PRO A 664 -4.29 38.48 42.32
CA PRO A 664 -3.11 37.62 42.46
C PRO A 664 -3.37 36.13 42.21
#